data_AF-A0A099L3N5-F1
#
_entry.id   AF-A0A099L3N5-F1
#
_cell.length_a   1.000
_cell.length_b   1.000
_cell.length_c   1.000
_cell.angle_alpha   90.00
_cell.angle_beta   90.00
_cell.angle_gamma   90.00
#
_symmetry.space_group_name_H-M   'P 1'
#
loop_
_entity.id
_entity.type
_entity.pdbx_description
1 polymer ?
#
loop_
_entity_poly.entity_id
_entity_poly.type
_entity_poly.pdbx_seq_one_letter_code
_entity_poly.pdbx_strand_id
1 'polypeptide(L)'
;MPITESKKPQVKRKKLTINKVTLAVATCLSVFQMQTALAACSINPNNSEEHIQSIHLNGTSLSNGDIIKNGDVLTLTPGYYDTAYKDYWSIWIDLNADGDFSDSNEQVFTSSSASNTSVSATLNIPGNATINNGELRVLLHAGDVSDNSCGYDYYGDSQDFSINIDASDNGGGSGGDYALSETPRGGNDEHIFAVEIGNNSHTSGNNDGYADFTNNKTFNISDGDSISLIPTTSWGTNWAIWIDSDNSGNFDSNEEVFTGSGNRDAVVEGTLNLANISEGTARMRIAMNGDGTANADGFTYGEIEDYTVTIGETNADLSKLKNGIAQIISGGDVYKTFEVPGDATSVQIAISPTSSSQGDVDLYVKFGSIPTEESYDCRPYKPGNNETCDLSAKEGTYYIWAKPFSEFADVSLQASYSDEPVPENRWEEDYANVLFYRFEFKDTPFDKTESELKQTFDEVTEYFNGESYGKFDVTFTLHPTIIYIDENKSVYDNDHDAWEELWHAKLLELGVDVYNPGKGNIAAVTAPAIDNRNSLGGPGHLELNEYNSGIIAHEMGHAMGFHHAQGIDGGDTVFGQGDYETERGEFEYGNVFGLMGTQAWTSGAMNLIYKNAFTAWDIKANVPLITTSGTYRIYAFDQGEIGENLGLRIQSGNGEYTYWLEYRTKGDYLNKEGFLLNIEGYWPDDHNKTDYWNTTSYLLDMTPNSLAEDDYWADDWTDAHLVIGKSYTDEWNGFTVTTMGIGGEIGTAEAWIEIAVEMH
;
A
#
# COMPACT_ATOMS: atom_id res chain seq x y z
N MET A 1 44.43 -73.72 44.62
CA MET A 1 44.50 -73.94 43.15
C MET A 1 44.38 -75.43 42.88
N PRO A 2 43.81 -75.87 41.73
CA PRO A 2 43.06 -75.10 40.71
C PRO A 2 41.61 -75.67 40.50
N ILE A 3 40.66 -75.13 39.72
CA ILE A 3 40.28 -73.81 39.10
C ILE A 3 38.80 -74.04 38.65
N THR A 4 37.79 -73.39 39.25
CA THR A 4 36.84 -72.38 38.68
C THR A 4 36.22 -72.69 37.29
N GLU A 5 34.96 -72.32 36.95
CA GLU A 5 34.07 -71.26 37.47
C GLU A 5 32.54 -71.56 37.34
N SER A 6 31.66 -70.57 37.56
CA SER A 6 30.56 -70.66 38.56
C SER A 6 29.09 -70.48 38.06
N LYS A 7 28.12 -70.90 38.91
CA LYS A 7 26.64 -70.70 38.79
C LYS A 7 26.22 -69.36 39.47
N LYS A 8 25.00 -68.79 39.39
CA LYS A 8 23.62 -69.27 39.74
C LYS A 8 22.63 -68.05 39.71
N PRO A 9 21.34 -68.08 40.18
CA PRO A 9 20.09 -68.33 39.41
C PRO A 9 19.00 -67.20 39.47
N GLN A 10 17.81 -67.48 38.94
CA GLN A 10 16.56 -66.66 39.07
C GLN A 10 15.84 -66.76 40.43
N VAL A 11 14.94 -65.79 40.74
CA VAL A 11 13.58 -65.98 41.35
C VAL A 11 12.72 -64.68 41.35
N LYS A 12 11.37 -64.83 41.31
CA LYS A 12 10.30 -63.79 41.22
C LYS A 12 9.84 -63.15 42.55
N ARG A 13 9.18 -61.96 42.50
CA ARG A 13 8.07 -61.38 43.33
C ARG A 13 7.92 -59.85 43.03
N LYS A 14 6.83 -59.08 43.25
CA LYS A 14 5.42 -59.25 43.73
C LYS A 14 4.59 -57.96 43.41
N LYS A 15 3.29 -58.07 43.01
CA LYS A 15 2.05 -57.31 43.43
C LYS A 15 2.05 -55.75 43.65
N LEU A 16 0.96 -54.97 43.52
CA LEU A 16 -0.49 -55.27 43.39
C LEU A 16 -1.23 -54.36 42.34
N THR A 17 -2.46 -53.87 42.61
CA THR A 17 -3.52 -53.57 41.60
C THR A 17 -4.72 -52.78 42.20
N ILE A 18 -5.65 -52.27 41.35
CA ILE A 18 -7.12 -51.97 41.53
C ILE A 18 -7.58 -50.49 41.62
N ASN A 19 -8.43 -50.06 40.66
CA ASN A 19 -9.77 -49.41 40.81
C ASN A 19 -10.26 -48.85 39.44
N LYS A 20 -11.54 -48.85 39.01
CA LYS A 20 -12.78 -49.56 39.43
C LYS A 20 -13.93 -49.35 38.40
N VAL A 21 -14.79 -50.37 38.20
CA VAL A 21 -16.27 -50.32 37.90
C VAL A 21 -16.72 -49.56 36.63
N THR A 22 -17.28 -50.14 35.55
CA THR A 22 -18.37 -51.14 35.31
C THR A 22 -19.80 -50.58 35.26
N LEU A 23 -20.41 -50.57 34.06
CA LEU A 23 -21.83 -50.93 33.80
C LEU A 23 -21.99 -51.20 32.28
N ALA A 24 -22.03 -52.46 31.84
CA ALA A 24 -23.19 -53.36 31.71
C ALA A 24 -23.90 -53.25 30.34
N VAL A 25 -23.73 -54.30 29.54
CA VAL A 25 -24.29 -54.47 28.19
C VAL A 25 -25.75 -54.93 28.26
N ALA A 26 -26.61 -54.38 27.40
CA ALA A 26 -27.79 -55.06 26.89
C ALA A 26 -27.88 -54.84 25.37
N THR A 27 -27.72 -55.92 24.61
CA THR A 27 -27.72 -55.93 23.14
C THR A 27 -29.11 -55.71 22.55
N CYS A 28 -29.21 -54.86 21.52
CA CYS A 28 -30.22 -55.04 20.47
C CYS A 28 -29.49 -55.26 19.14
N LEU A 29 -29.92 -56.27 18.40
CA LEU A 29 -29.21 -56.73 17.19
C LEU A 29 -29.83 -56.07 15.95
N SER A 30 -29.30 -54.91 15.56
CA SER A 30 -29.43 -54.40 14.19
C SER A 30 -28.05 -54.43 13.56
N VAL A 31 -27.87 -55.31 12.57
CA VAL A 31 -26.68 -55.34 11.74
C VAL A 31 -26.73 -54.11 10.83
N PHE A 32 -26.25 -52.97 11.32
CA PHE A 32 -25.66 -51.99 10.44
C PHE A 32 -24.35 -52.60 9.96
N GLN A 33 -24.35 -53.10 8.72
CA GLN A 33 -23.11 -53.02 7.96
C GLN A 33 -22.80 -51.53 7.87
N MET A 34 -21.73 -51.08 8.54
CA MET A 34 -21.04 -49.90 8.05
C MET A 34 -20.59 -50.26 6.65
N GLN A 35 -21.30 -49.73 5.67
CA GLN A 35 -20.92 -49.80 4.29
C GLN A 35 -19.68 -48.92 4.19
N THR A 36 -18.51 -49.56 4.25
CA THR A 36 -17.26 -48.89 3.88
C THR A 36 -17.48 -48.29 2.51
N ALA A 37 -17.13 -47.01 2.35
CA ALA A 37 -17.15 -46.37 1.06
C ALA A 37 -16.34 -47.24 0.07
N LEU A 38 -16.88 -47.36 -1.15
CA LEU A 38 -16.34 -48.27 -2.16
C LEU A 38 -15.16 -47.57 -2.83
N ALA A 39 -14.04 -47.53 -2.12
CA ALA A 39 -12.81 -46.85 -2.51
C ALA A 39 -12.61 -46.88 -4.04
N ALA A 40 -12.84 -45.73 -4.68
CA ALA A 40 -12.72 -45.46 -6.12
C ALA A 40 -11.54 -46.21 -6.76
N CYS A 41 -10.43 -46.23 -6.03
CA CYS A 41 -9.31 -47.10 -6.28
C CYS A 41 -8.59 -47.48 -4.99
N SER A 42 -7.90 -48.62 -5.01
CA SER A 42 -7.03 -49.07 -3.92
C SER A 42 -5.76 -48.22 -3.87
N ILE A 43 -5.47 -47.70 -2.68
CA ILE A 43 -4.19 -47.10 -2.29
C ILE A 43 -3.65 -47.88 -1.08
N ASN A 44 -2.33 -47.96 -0.89
CA ASN A 44 -1.73 -48.60 0.28
C ASN A 44 -0.39 -47.93 0.60
N PRO A 45 -0.40 -46.67 1.05
CA PRO A 45 0.81 -45.95 1.40
C PRO A 45 1.43 -46.54 2.69
N ASN A 46 2.73 -46.33 2.88
CA ASN A 46 3.45 -46.85 4.04
C ASN A 46 3.41 -45.85 5.20
N ASN A 47 2.37 -45.94 6.03
CA ASN A 47 2.19 -45.11 7.22
C ASN A 47 3.07 -45.52 8.43
N SER A 48 4.28 -46.04 8.19
CA SER A 48 5.20 -46.46 9.26
C SER A 48 5.93 -45.29 9.93
N GLU A 49 6.04 -44.15 9.25
CA GLU A 49 6.77 -42.96 9.70
C GLU A 49 5.79 -41.79 9.97
N GLU A 50 5.02 -41.39 8.95
CA GLU A 50 3.92 -40.43 9.02
C GLU A 50 2.52 -41.07 8.93
N HIS A 51 1.51 -40.39 9.46
CA HIS A 51 0.08 -40.72 9.37
C HIS A 51 -0.80 -39.46 9.46
N ILE A 52 -2.06 -39.54 9.04
CA ILE A 52 -3.04 -38.48 9.25
C ILE A 52 -3.49 -38.53 10.71
N GLN A 53 -3.08 -37.54 11.53
CA GLN A 53 -3.41 -37.49 12.95
C GLN A 53 -4.87 -37.08 13.19
N SER A 54 -5.36 -36.08 12.46
CA SER A 54 -6.78 -35.69 12.48
C SER A 54 -7.17 -34.84 11.28
N ILE A 55 -8.47 -34.88 10.96
CA ILE A 55 -9.13 -34.02 9.97
C ILE A 55 -10.31 -33.36 10.68
N HIS A 56 -10.43 -32.03 10.60
CA HIS A 56 -11.55 -31.29 11.19
C HIS A 56 -12.27 -30.44 10.14
N LEU A 57 -13.57 -30.70 9.94
CA LEU A 57 -14.49 -29.86 9.19
C LEU A 57 -14.99 -28.71 10.08
N ASN A 58 -14.66 -27.47 9.70
CA ASN A 58 -15.06 -26.25 10.40
C ASN A 58 -14.80 -26.30 11.92
N GLY A 59 -13.68 -26.91 12.33
CA GLY A 59 -13.27 -27.09 13.73
C GLY A 59 -13.88 -28.30 14.47
N THR A 60 -14.72 -29.10 13.81
CA THR A 60 -15.29 -30.37 14.34
C THR A 60 -14.69 -31.57 13.61
N SER A 61 -14.46 -32.71 14.29
CA SER A 61 -13.76 -33.84 13.65
C SER A 61 -14.61 -34.50 12.55
N LEU A 62 -14.07 -34.58 11.33
CA LEU A 62 -14.77 -35.13 10.16
C LEU A 62 -15.16 -36.60 10.39
N SER A 63 -16.40 -36.92 10.02
CA SER A 63 -17.05 -38.20 10.28
C SER A 63 -17.87 -38.69 9.08
N ASN A 64 -18.07 -40.01 9.00
CA ASN A 64 -18.92 -40.61 7.96
C ASN A 64 -20.39 -40.15 8.08
N GLY A 65 -20.88 -39.50 7.03
CA GLY A 65 -22.24 -38.96 6.91
C GLY A 65 -22.33 -37.45 7.08
N ASP A 66 -21.21 -36.76 7.38
CA ASP A 66 -21.19 -35.30 7.51
C ASP A 66 -21.62 -34.61 6.20
N ILE A 67 -22.27 -33.46 6.36
CA ILE A 67 -22.70 -32.62 5.23
C ILE A 67 -21.59 -31.61 4.95
N ILE A 68 -21.11 -31.59 3.71
CA ILE A 68 -20.10 -30.66 3.23
C ILE A 68 -20.74 -29.67 2.26
N LYS A 69 -20.35 -28.39 2.38
CA LYS A 69 -20.79 -27.27 1.56
C LYS A 69 -19.62 -26.63 0.82
N ASN A 70 -19.93 -25.90 -0.26
CA ASN A 70 -18.93 -25.05 -0.91
C ASN A 70 -18.40 -24.00 0.09
N GLY A 71 -17.08 -23.81 0.14
CA GLY A 71 -16.41 -22.90 1.07
C GLY A 71 -16.14 -23.47 2.47
N ASP A 72 -16.54 -24.70 2.78
CA ASP A 72 -16.16 -25.37 4.03
C ASP A 72 -14.64 -25.56 4.15
N VAL A 73 -14.11 -25.51 5.38
CA VAL A 73 -12.67 -25.62 5.64
C VAL A 73 -12.33 -26.92 6.38
N LEU A 74 -11.48 -27.74 5.76
CA LEU A 74 -10.84 -28.90 6.40
C LEU A 74 -9.48 -28.50 7.00
N THR A 75 -9.33 -28.63 8.32
CA THR A 75 -8.02 -28.55 9.00
C THR A 75 -7.40 -29.94 9.05
N LEU A 76 -6.37 -30.15 8.24
CA LEU A 76 -5.62 -31.39 8.09
C LEU A 76 -4.41 -31.37 9.02
N THR A 77 -4.21 -32.37 9.87
CA THR A 77 -3.07 -32.41 10.81
C THR A 77 -2.25 -33.68 10.63
N PRO A 78 -0.95 -33.58 10.31
CA PRO A 78 -0.09 -34.75 10.20
C PRO A 78 0.38 -35.25 11.58
N GLY A 79 0.71 -36.52 11.66
CA GLY A 79 1.27 -37.19 12.84
C GLY A 79 2.48 -38.02 12.46
N TYR A 80 3.45 -38.12 13.37
CA TYR A 80 4.73 -38.80 13.14
C TYR A 80 5.08 -39.70 14.32
N TYR A 81 5.69 -40.86 14.05
CA TYR A 81 6.08 -41.80 15.10
C TYR A 81 7.45 -41.48 15.74
N ASP A 82 8.43 -41.09 14.92
CA ASP A 82 9.80 -40.76 15.39
C ASP A 82 10.28 -39.36 14.94
N THR A 83 10.23 -39.03 13.65
CA THR A 83 10.72 -37.75 13.08
C THR A 83 9.64 -37.08 12.22
N ALA A 84 9.50 -35.76 12.34
CA ALA A 84 8.56 -34.98 11.53
C ALA A 84 9.15 -34.68 10.14
N TYR A 85 8.58 -35.32 9.11
CA TYR A 85 8.85 -35.05 7.70
C TYR A 85 7.90 -33.99 7.15
N LYS A 86 8.20 -33.39 5.99
CA LYS A 86 7.32 -32.43 5.33
C LYS A 86 6.61 -33.14 4.18
N ASP A 87 5.28 -33.08 4.20
CA ASP A 87 4.43 -33.89 3.34
C ASP A 87 3.43 -33.02 2.59
N TYR A 88 3.00 -33.49 1.43
CA TYR A 88 1.97 -32.87 0.61
C TYR A 88 0.59 -33.44 0.94
N TRP A 89 -0.45 -32.64 0.68
CA TRP A 89 -1.85 -32.99 0.90
C TRP A 89 -2.68 -32.79 -0.36
N SER A 90 -3.58 -33.73 -0.65
CA SER A 90 -4.64 -33.57 -1.65
C SER A 90 -5.97 -34.07 -1.12
N ILE A 91 -7.06 -33.47 -1.60
CA ILE A 91 -8.44 -33.86 -1.26
C ILE A 91 -9.20 -34.07 -2.57
N TRP A 92 -9.84 -35.23 -2.66
CA TRP A 92 -10.67 -35.63 -3.79
C TRP A 92 -12.10 -35.92 -3.31
N ILE A 93 -13.09 -35.57 -4.13
CA ILE A 93 -14.50 -35.87 -3.91
C ILE A 93 -15.08 -36.43 -5.21
N ASP A 94 -15.73 -37.59 -5.14
CA ASP A 94 -16.54 -38.17 -6.22
C ASP A 94 -17.76 -37.26 -6.38
N LEU A 95 -17.70 -36.36 -7.36
CA LEU A 95 -18.68 -35.30 -7.54
C LEU A 95 -19.85 -35.71 -8.43
N ASN A 96 -19.64 -36.73 -9.26
CA ASN A 96 -20.61 -37.20 -10.25
C ASN A 96 -21.36 -38.49 -9.81
N ALA A 97 -20.90 -39.14 -8.73
CA ALA A 97 -21.37 -40.41 -8.16
C ALA A 97 -21.22 -41.63 -9.09
N ASP A 98 -20.22 -41.64 -9.96
CA ASP A 98 -19.87 -42.78 -10.83
C ASP A 98 -18.98 -43.82 -10.14
N GLY A 99 -18.37 -43.45 -9.01
CA GLY A 99 -17.54 -44.31 -8.18
C GLY A 99 -16.07 -44.35 -8.58
N ASP A 100 -15.56 -43.34 -9.30
CA ASP A 100 -14.13 -43.05 -9.32
C ASP A 100 -13.75 -41.62 -8.87
N PHE A 101 -12.58 -41.13 -9.30
CA PHE A 101 -11.99 -39.83 -8.93
C PHE A 101 -11.13 -39.33 -10.11
N SER A 102 -11.58 -39.56 -11.35
CA SER A 102 -10.81 -39.30 -12.57
C SER A 102 -11.23 -38.04 -13.31
N ASP A 103 -12.34 -37.41 -12.93
CA ASP A 103 -12.80 -36.17 -13.54
C ASP A 103 -11.99 -34.95 -13.05
N SER A 104 -11.78 -33.98 -13.94
CA SER A 104 -10.89 -32.83 -13.69
C SER A 104 -11.39 -31.84 -12.63
N ASN A 105 -12.64 -31.98 -12.16
CA ASN A 105 -13.24 -31.16 -11.10
C ASN A 105 -13.27 -31.87 -9.73
N GLU A 106 -12.86 -33.14 -9.64
CA GLU A 106 -12.98 -33.94 -8.41
C GLU A 106 -11.83 -33.72 -7.43
N GLN A 107 -10.70 -33.19 -7.91
CA GLN A 107 -9.65 -32.67 -7.04
C GLN A 107 -10.05 -31.28 -6.51
N VAL A 108 -10.68 -31.25 -5.34
CA VAL A 108 -11.17 -30.02 -4.72
C VAL A 108 -10.10 -29.23 -3.95
N PHE A 109 -8.95 -29.84 -3.65
CA PHE A 109 -7.80 -29.17 -3.02
C PHE A 109 -6.47 -29.92 -3.23
N THR A 110 -5.39 -29.17 -3.42
CA THR A 110 -3.99 -29.66 -3.38
C THR A 110 -3.09 -28.63 -2.69
N SER A 111 -2.19 -29.06 -1.80
CA SER A 111 -1.23 -28.17 -1.11
C SER A 111 -0.13 -27.67 -2.05
N SER A 112 0.12 -26.36 -2.08
CA SER A 112 1.17 -25.73 -2.91
C SER A 112 2.61 -26.01 -2.44
N SER A 113 2.80 -26.50 -1.22
CA SER A 113 4.11 -26.86 -0.68
C SER A 113 4.00 -27.87 0.46
N ALA A 114 5.05 -28.65 0.67
CA ALA A 114 5.10 -29.67 1.72
C ALA A 114 5.16 -29.06 3.13
N SER A 115 4.32 -29.57 4.03
CA SER A 115 4.16 -29.10 5.41
C SER A 115 4.38 -30.23 6.42
N ASN A 116 4.93 -29.90 7.59
CA ASN A 116 5.00 -30.78 8.76
C ASN A 116 4.14 -30.28 9.94
N THR A 117 3.28 -29.31 9.66
CA THR A 117 2.28 -28.72 10.57
C THR A 117 0.90 -28.76 9.91
N SER A 118 -0.15 -28.47 10.66
CA SER A 118 -1.52 -28.49 10.13
C SER A 118 -1.69 -27.57 8.92
N VAL A 119 -2.50 -28.01 7.96
CA VAL A 119 -2.85 -27.31 6.71
C VAL A 119 -4.35 -27.03 6.72
N SER A 120 -4.75 -25.80 6.38
CA SER A 120 -6.15 -25.45 6.16
C SER A 120 -6.47 -25.54 4.67
N ALA A 121 -7.50 -26.32 4.33
CA ALA A 121 -7.97 -26.55 2.98
C ALA A 121 -9.42 -26.08 2.83
N THR A 122 -9.64 -24.99 2.11
CA THR A 122 -10.99 -24.54 1.74
C THR A 122 -11.46 -25.35 0.55
N LEU A 123 -12.65 -25.96 0.65
CA LEU A 123 -13.22 -26.83 -0.37
C LEU A 123 -13.98 -26.01 -1.41
N ASN A 124 -13.61 -26.16 -2.68
CA ASN A 124 -14.34 -25.58 -3.81
C ASN A 124 -15.26 -26.66 -4.41
N ILE A 125 -16.57 -26.52 -4.21
CA ILE A 125 -17.57 -27.50 -4.65
C ILE A 125 -18.52 -26.82 -5.66
N PRO A 126 -18.70 -27.39 -6.87
CA PRO A 126 -19.65 -26.86 -7.85
C PRO A 126 -21.06 -26.71 -7.27
N GLY A 127 -21.68 -25.54 -7.47
CA GLY A 127 -22.91 -25.15 -6.77
C GLY A 127 -24.15 -26.03 -7.02
N ASN A 128 -24.11 -26.88 -8.05
CA ASN A 128 -25.19 -27.81 -8.41
C ASN A 128 -25.01 -29.25 -7.87
N ALA A 129 -23.88 -29.57 -7.22
CA ALA A 129 -23.59 -30.92 -6.75
C ALA A 129 -24.45 -31.31 -5.54
N THR A 130 -25.55 -32.04 -5.76
CA THR A 130 -26.26 -32.76 -4.68
C THR A 130 -25.82 -34.21 -4.66
N ILE A 131 -25.13 -34.64 -3.61
CA ILE A 131 -24.61 -36.00 -3.49
C ILE A 131 -25.07 -36.60 -2.17
N ASN A 132 -25.83 -37.69 -2.27
CA ASN A 132 -26.22 -38.47 -1.10
C ASN A 132 -25.28 -39.67 -1.02
N ASN A 133 -24.45 -39.75 0.02
CA ASN A 133 -23.41 -40.77 0.20
C ASN A 133 -22.35 -40.75 -0.93
N GLY A 134 -21.72 -39.60 -1.15
CA GLY A 134 -20.51 -39.47 -2.00
C GLY A 134 -19.25 -39.95 -1.26
N GLU A 135 -18.16 -40.19 -1.99
CA GLU A 135 -16.86 -40.52 -1.41
C GLU A 135 -15.95 -39.30 -1.38
N LEU A 136 -15.31 -39.04 -0.23
CA LEU A 136 -14.24 -38.04 -0.06
C LEU A 136 -12.98 -38.74 0.38
N ARG A 137 -11.86 -38.47 -0.28
CA ARG A 137 -10.52 -38.97 0.07
C ARG A 137 -9.61 -37.83 0.49
N VAL A 138 -8.99 -37.96 1.65
CA VAL A 138 -7.85 -37.12 2.08
C VAL A 138 -6.57 -37.94 1.99
N LEU A 139 -5.57 -37.41 1.28
CA LEU A 139 -4.27 -38.03 1.07
C LEU A 139 -3.14 -37.19 1.70
N LEU A 140 -2.25 -37.86 2.41
CA LEU A 140 -0.97 -37.36 2.95
C LEU A 140 0.17 -38.14 2.31
N HIS A 141 1.21 -37.48 1.79
CA HIS A 141 2.31 -38.20 1.12
C HIS A 141 3.64 -37.41 1.09
N ALA A 142 4.77 -38.11 1.24
CA ALA A 142 6.10 -37.50 1.24
C ALA A 142 6.58 -36.97 -0.14
N GLY A 143 5.85 -37.29 -1.22
CA GLY A 143 6.07 -36.76 -2.57
C GLY A 143 4.80 -36.08 -3.10
N ASP A 144 4.94 -35.33 -4.20
CA ASP A 144 3.85 -34.59 -4.83
C ASP A 144 2.61 -35.47 -5.14
N VAL A 145 1.42 -34.92 -4.88
CA VAL A 145 0.10 -35.58 -4.97
C VAL A 145 -0.90 -34.81 -5.85
N SER A 146 -0.39 -33.92 -6.71
CA SER A 146 -1.19 -33.14 -7.66
C SER A 146 -1.84 -33.97 -8.78
N ASP A 147 -1.19 -35.00 -9.31
CA ASP A 147 -1.62 -35.65 -10.57
C ASP A 147 -2.41 -36.97 -10.42
N ASN A 148 -2.74 -37.43 -9.21
CA ASN A 148 -3.47 -38.70 -9.04
C ASN A 148 -4.27 -38.80 -7.72
N SER A 149 -5.38 -39.54 -7.77
CA SER A 149 -6.16 -40.00 -6.61
C SER A 149 -5.81 -41.43 -6.19
N CYS A 150 -4.96 -42.11 -6.98
CA CYS A 150 -4.68 -43.54 -6.94
C CYS A 150 -3.18 -43.86 -7.03
N GLY A 151 -2.80 -45.08 -6.63
CA GLY A 151 -1.53 -45.68 -7.06
C GLY A 151 -0.26 -45.27 -6.32
N TYR A 152 -0.36 -44.57 -5.19
CA TYR A 152 0.80 -44.23 -4.34
C TYR A 152 1.31 -45.44 -3.54
N ASP A 153 2.60 -45.75 -3.69
CA ASP A 153 3.31 -46.86 -3.04
C ASP A 153 4.61 -46.41 -2.32
N TYR A 154 4.54 -45.28 -1.61
CA TYR A 154 5.64 -44.75 -0.78
C TYR A 154 5.15 -44.31 0.62
N TYR A 155 5.97 -43.57 1.40
CA TYR A 155 5.56 -43.07 2.72
C TYR A 155 4.42 -42.04 2.59
N GLY A 156 3.44 -42.16 3.48
CA GLY A 156 2.20 -41.39 3.47
C GLY A 156 1.06 -42.15 4.15
N ASP A 157 -0.14 -41.58 4.14
CA ASP A 157 -1.35 -42.15 4.73
C ASP A 157 -2.60 -41.58 4.04
N SER A 158 -3.73 -42.27 4.12
CA SER A 158 -4.96 -41.89 3.41
C SER A 158 -6.21 -42.24 4.22
N GLN A 159 -7.18 -41.34 4.25
CA GLN A 159 -8.48 -41.58 4.91
C GLN A 159 -9.63 -41.24 3.97
N ASP A 160 -10.52 -42.23 3.81
CA ASP A 160 -11.71 -42.15 2.96
C ASP A 160 -12.97 -42.02 3.83
N PHE A 161 -13.87 -41.12 3.46
CA PHE A 161 -15.09 -40.80 4.17
C PHE A 161 -16.30 -40.88 3.24
N SER A 162 -17.42 -41.41 3.73
CA SER A 162 -18.72 -41.19 3.09
C SER A 162 -19.25 -39.82 3.52
N ILE A 163 -19.57 -38.95 2.57
CA ILE A 163 -20.09 -37.60 2.83
C ILE A 163 -21.47 -37.40 2.21
N ASN A 164 -22.15 -36.32 2.57
CA ASN A 164 -23.26 -35.78 1.80
C ASN A 164 -22.90 -34.37 1.32
N ILE A 165 -23.22 -34.04 0.07
CA ILE A 165 -23.22 -32.66 -0.41
C ILE A 165 -24.68 -32.28 -0.59
N ASP A 166 -25.10 -31.25 0.14
CA ASP A 166 -26.47 -30.77 0.12
C ASP A 166 -26.54 -29.47 -0.69
N ALA A 167 -26.93 -29.56 -1.96
CA ALA A 167 -27.24 -28.36 -2.75
C ALA A 167 -28.62 -27.78 -2.41
N SER A 168 -29.30 -28.21 -1.33
CA SER A 168 -30.45 -27.48 -0.77
C SER A 168 -30.05 -26.27 0.08
N ASP A 169 -29.29 -25.37 -0.53
CA ASP A 169 -29.58 -23.93 -0.47
C ASP A 169 -29.93 -23.39 -1.87
N ASN A 170 -30.60 -24.23 -2.68
CA ASN A 170 -31.29 -23.85 -3.91
C ASN A 170 -32.51 -22.96 -3.56
N GLY A 171 -32.33 -21.65 -3.68
CA GLY A 171 -33.27 -20.59 -3.30
C GLY A 171 -34.43 -20.36 -4.28
N GLY A 172 -35.19 -21.40 -4.65
CA GLY A 172 -36.46 -21.24 -5.35
C GLY A 172 -36.95 -22.48 -6.10
N GLY A 173 -38.23 -22.85 -5.97
CA GLY A 173 -38.80 -23.94 -6.79
C GLY A 173 -40.13 -24.57 -6.37
N SER A 174 -40.66 -24.32 -5.17
CA SER A 174 -42.04 -24.74 -4.82
C SER A 174 -42.65 -23.96 -3.64
N GLY A 175 -42.89 -22.66 -3.84
CA GLY A 175 -43.86 -21.88 -3.06
C GLY A 175 -43.26 -20.74 -2.24
N GLY A 176 -43.83 -19.55 -2.42
CA GLY A 176 -43.36 -18.30 -1.81
C GLY A 176 -42.95 -17.35 -2.92
N ASP A 177 -41.64 -17.19 -3.08
CA ASP A 177 -41.01 -16.01 -3.65
C ASP A 177 -40.13 -16.38 -4.87
N TYR A 178 -39.98 -15.46 -5.82
CA TYR A 178 -39.17 -15.52 -7.05
C TYR A 178 -39.49 -16.65 -8.05
N ALA A 179 -40.59 -17.39 -7.84
CA ALA A 179 -40.94 -18.58 -8.60
C ALA A 179 -41.32 -18.28 -10.06
N LEU A 180 -40.67 -19.00 -11.00
CA LEU A 180 -41.02 -18.94 -12.43
C LEU A 180 -42.37 -19.63 -12.71
N SER A 181 -43.15 -19.03 -13.60
CA SER A 181 -44.36 -19.63 -14.18
C SER A 181 -44.04 -20.68 -15.27
N GLU A 182 -42.92 -20.52 -15.96
CA GLU A 182 -42.34 -21.44 -16.93
C GLU A 182 -40.81 -21.36 -16.87
N THR A 183 -40.12 -22.46 -16.56
CA THR A 183 -38.65 -22.49 -16.63
C THR A 183 -38.20 -22.52 -18.10
N PRO A 184 -37.29 -21.63 -18.53
CA PRO A 184 -36.69 -21.70 -19.85
C PRO A 184 -36.01 -23.04 -20.11
N ARG A 185 -35.88 -23.39 -21.39
CA ARG A 185 -35.29 -24.68 -21.78
C ARG A 185 -33.76 -24.72 -21.70
N GLY A 186 -33.08 -23.58 -21.85
CA GLY A 186 -31.63 -23.48 -21.96
C GLY A 186 -31.01 -24.38 -23.06
N GLY A 187 -29.73 -24.68 -22.87
CA GLY A 187 -28.99 -25.66 -23.65
C GLY A 187 -27.63 -25.14 -24.17
N ASN A 188 -26.80 -26.07 -24.63
CA ASN A 188 -25.46 -25.75 -25.16
C ASN A 188 -25.45 -24.74 -26.32
N ASP A 189 -26.55 -24.62 -27.07
CA ASP A 189 -26.72 -23.69 -28.20
C ASP A 189 -27.60 -22.45 -27.86
N GLU A 190 -27.99 -22.28 -26.59
CA GLU A 190 -28.92 -21.26 -26.09
C GLU A 190 -28.77 -21.06 -24.56
N HIS A 191 -27.72 -20.34 -24.14
CA HIS A 191 -27.45 -20.01 -22.72
C HIS A 191 -26.76 -18.65 -22.54
N ILE A 192 -26.79 -18.12 -21.32
CA ILE A 192 -25.98 -16.99 -20.86
C ILE A 192 -24.57 -17.55 -20.61
N PHE A 193 -23.59 -17.09 -21.38
CA PHE A 193 -22.20 -17.52 -21.20
C PHE A 193 -21.51 -16.71 -20.09
N ALA A 194 -21.72 -15.40 -20.09
CA ALA A 194 -21.21 -14.52 -19.05
C ALA A 194 -22.03 -13.24 -18.91
N VAL A 195 -21.97 -12.68 -17.70
CA VAL A 195 -22.53 -11.39 -17.30
C VAL A 195 -21.39 -10.52 -16.79
N GLU A 196 -21.26 -9.32 -17.34
CA GLU A 196 -20.30 -8.30 -16.91
C GLU A 196 -21.06 -7.01 -16.55
N ILE A 197 -20.84 -6.49 -15.35
CA ILE A 197 -21.45 -5.26 -14.83
C ILE A 197 -20.37 -4.44 -14.11
N GLY A 198 -20.13 -3.21 -14.59
CA GLY A 198 -19.02 -2.38 -14.15
C GLY A 198 -17.68 -3.11 -14.35
N ASN A 199 -16.92 -3.27 -13.25
CA ASN A 199 -15.67 -4.05 -13.23
C ASN A 199 -15.86 -5.51 -12.75
N ASN A 200 -17.09 -5.97 -12.56
CA ASN A 200 -17.41 -7.29 -12.04
C ASN A 200 -17.92 -8.21 -13.15
N SER A 201 -17.39 -9.43 -13.24
CA SER A 201 -17.89 -10.46 -14.16
C SER A 201 -18.30 -11.75 -13.45
N HIS A 202 -19.15 -12.53 -14.12
CA HIS A 202 -19.43 -13.93 -13.81
C HIS A 202 -19.55 -14.70 -15.12
N THR A 203 -18.86 -15.84 -15.22
CA THR A 203 -19.01 -16.79 -16.32
C THR A 203 -19.69 -18.03 -15.77
N SER A 204 -20.82 -18.39 -16.37
CA SER A 204 -21.66 -19.51 -15.98
C SER A 204 -21.62 -20.60 -17.06
N GLY A 205 -22.42 -20.47 -18.11
CA GLY A 205 -22.60 -21.47 -19.16
C GLY A 205 -24.01 -22.06 -19.17
N ASN A 206 -24.19 -23.22 -19.82
CA ASN A 206 -25.51 -23.87 -19.87
C ASN A 206 -25.93 -24.47 -18.52
N ASN A 207 -26.94 -23.88 -17.88
CA ASN A 207 -27.51 -24.36 -16.62
C ASN A 207 -28.92 -24.98 -16.79
N ASP A 208 -29.22 -25.54 -17.97
CA ASP A 208 -30.53 -26.08 -18.34
C ASP A 208 -31.70 -25.08 -18.18
N GLY A 209 -31.41 -23.78 -18.31
CA GLY A 209 -32.38 -22.70 -18.50
C GLY A 209 -32.76 -21.91 -17.24
N TYR A 210 -32.32 -22.32 -16.05
CA TYR A 210 -32.37 -21.46 -14.86
C TYR A 210 -31.23 -21.79 -13.88
N ALA A 211 -30.53 -20.76 -13.41
CA ALA A 211 -29.58 -20.85 -12.31
C ALA A 211 -29.83 -19.80 -11.22
N ASP A 212 -29.58 -20.19 -9.97
CA ASP A 212 -29.57 -19.29 -8.81
C ASP A 212 -28.16 -19.18 -8.27
N PHE A 213 -27.53 -18.03 -8.46
CA PHE A 213 -26.20 -17.70 -7.97
C PHE A 213 -26.24 -16.70 -6.81
N THR A 214 -27.39 -16.43 -6.19
CA THR A 214 -27.50 -15.46 -5.08
C THR A 214 -26.53 -15.75 -3.92
N ASN A 215 -26.30 -17.03 -3.63
CA ASN A 215 -25.34 -17.48 -2.60
C ASN A 215 -23.88 -17.60 -3.09
N ASN A 216 -23.64 -17.44 -4.41
CA ASN A 216 -22.36 -17.73 -5.06
C ASN A 216 -21.70 -16.48 -5.66
N LYS A 217 -22.50 -15.48 -6.05
CA LYS A 217 -22.05 -14.27 -6.72
C LYS A 217 -22.89 -13.08 -6.28
N THR A 218 -22.20 -12.14 -5.62
CA THR A 218 -22.69 -10.77 -5.42
C THR A 218 -22.07 -9.85 -6.48
N PHE A 219 -22.88 -9.01 -7.11
CA PHE A 219 -22.42 -7.87 -7.89
C PHE A 219 -22.57 -6.59 -7.06
N ASN A 220 -21.49 -5.83 -6.90
CA ASN A 220 -21.57 -4.47 -6.36
C ASN A 220 -21.83 -3.54 -7.54
N ILE A 221 -22.91 -2.78 -7.50
CA ILE A 221 -23.45 -2.02 -8.64
C ILE A 221 -23.84 -0.59 -8.26
N SER A 222 -23.77 0.30 -9.25
CA SER A 222 -24.13 1.72 -9.18
C SER A 222 -24.96 2.14 -10.39
N ASP A 223 -25.66 3.28 -10.30
CA ASP A 223 -26.38 3.84 -11.45
C ASP A 223 -25.42 4.22 -12.58
N GLY A 224 -25.78 3.88 -13.82
CA GLY A 224 -24.94 4.10 -14.99
C GLY A 224 -23.83 3.06 -15.22
N ASP A 225 -23.66 2.05 -14.35
CA ASP A 225 -22.65 0.99 -14.54
C ASP A 225 -22.80 0.31 -15.91
N SER A 226 -21.68 0.16 -16.62
CA SER A 226 -21.64 -0.48 -17.94
C SER A 226 -21.98 -1.97 -17.85
N ILE A 227 -22.84 -2.45 -18.74
CA ILE A 227 -23.26 -3.85 -18.83
C ILE A 227 -22.68 -4.45 -20.13
N SER A 228 -22.18 -5.69 -20.06
CA SER A 228 -21.89 -6.56 -21.20
C SER A 228 -22.49 -7.94 -20.92
N LEU A 229 -23.53 -8.30 -21.68
CA LEU A 229 -24.23 -9.59 -21.58
C LEU A 229 -23.83 -10.48 -22.75
N ILE A 230 -23.20 -11.62 -22.46
CA ILE A 230 -22.56 -12.46 -23.46
C ILE A 230 -23.37 -13.75 -23.64
N PRO A 231 -24.11 -13.92 -24.76
CA PRO A 231 -24.84 -15.15 -25.06
C PRO A 231 -23.95 -16.20 -25.76
N THR A 232 -24.32 -17.48 -25.59
CA THR A 232 -24.14 -18.51 -26.62
C THR A 232 -25.51 -18.77 -27.24
N THR A 233 -25.74 -18.42 -28.51
CA THR A 233 -27.10 -18.54 -29.09
C THR A 233 -27.13 -18.70 -30.61
N SER A 234 -27.92 -19.66 -31.10
CA SER A 234 -28.18 -19.80 -32.54
C SER A 234 -29.16 -18.77 -33.14
N TRP A 235 -29.77 -17.90 -32.32
CA TRP A 235 -30.86 -16.99 -32.69
C TRP A 235 -30.59 -15.54 -32.26
N GLY A 236 -31.47 -14.59 -32.58
CA GLY A 236 -31.41 -13.25 -31.97
C GLY A 236 -32.02 -13.30 -30.57
N THR A 237 -31.51 -12.50 -29.64
CA THR A 237 -31.92 -12.53 -28.22
C THR A 237 -32.49 -11.20 -27.76
N ASN A 238 -33.48 -11.25 -26.86
CA ASN A 238 -33.93 -10.09 -26.09
C ASN A 238 -33.56 -10.30 -24.63
N TRP A 239 -33.14 -9.23 -23.97
CA TRP A 239 -32.61 -9.26 -22.62
C TRP A 239 -33.34 -8.26 -21.72
N ALA A 240 -33.44 -8.61 -20.44
CA ALA A 240 -33.90 -7.71 -19.41
C ALA A 240 -33.24 -8.05 -18.07
N ILE A 241 -33.12 -7.04 -17.21
CA ILE A 241 -32.60 -7.16 -15.84
C ILE A 241 -33.58 -6.49 -14.89
N TRP A 242 -33.90 -7.17 -13.78
CA TRP A 242 -34.72 -6.64 -12.69
C TRP A 242 -34.00 -6.75 -11.35
N ILE A 243 -34.36 -5.89 -10.39
CA ILE A 243 -33.81 -5.87 -9.03
C ILE A 243 -34.94 -5.73 -8.00
N ASP A 244 -35.23 -6.79 -7.23
CA ASP A 244 -36.23 -6.78 -6.15
C ASP A 244 -35.69 -5.95 -4.98
N SER A 245 -35.96 -4.65 -5.04
CA SER A 245 -35.36 -3.62 -4.19
C SER A 245 -36.20 -3.36 -2.94
N ASP A 246 -37.49 -3.68 -2.97
CA ASP A 246 -38.36 -3.64 -1.79
C ASP A 246 -38.43 -4.98 -1.03
N ASN A 247 -37.76 -6.02 -1.55
CA ASN A 247 -37.73 -7.40 -1.05
C ASN A 247 -39.15 -8.00 -0.96
N SER A 248 -39.99 -7.73 -1.97
CA SER A 248 -41.35 -8.27 -2.08
C SER A 248 -41.40 -9.75 -2.44
N GLY A 249 -40.28 -10.35 -2.87
CA GLY A 249 -40.22 -11.71 -3.38
C GLY A 249 -40.70 -11.84 -4.82
N ASN A 250 -40.81 -10.74 -5.56
CA ASN A 250 -41.28 -10.67 -6.94
C ASN A 250 -40.48 -9.59 -7.67
N PHE A 251 -40.47 -9.62 -9.01
CA PHE A 251 -39.82 -8.59 -9.82
C PHE A 251 -40.90 -7.72 -10.47
N ASP A 252 -41.16 -6.55 -9.89
CA ASP A 252 -42.23 -5.67 -10.34
C ASP A 252 -41.80 -4.81 -11.55
N SER A 253 -42.78 -4.29 -12.30
CA SER A 253 -42.51 -3.51 -13.53
C SER A 253 -41.72 -2.20 -13.34
N ASN A 254 -41.62 -1.70 -12.11
CA ASN A 254 -40.79 -0.55 -11.73
C ASN A 254 -39.36 -0.92 -11.33
N GLU A 255 -39.05 -2.21 -11.32
CA GLU A 255 -37.75 -2.76 -10.90
C GLU A 255 -36.90 -3.21 -12.10
N GLU A 256 -37.40 -3.03 -13.32
CA GLU A 256 -36.68 -3.24 -14.56
C GLU A 256 -35.61 -2.14 -14.74
N VAL A 257 -34.34 -2.53 -14.62
CA VAL A 257 -33.17 -1.62 -14.65
C VAL A 257 -32.45 -1.59 -15.99
N PHE A 258 -32.70 -2.59 -16.85
CA PHE A 258 -32.13 -2.66 -18.20
C PHE A 258 -33.01 -3.51 -19.12
N THR A 259 -33.10 -3.09 -20.39
CA THR A 259 -33.57 -3.95 -21.49
C THR A 259 -32.68 -3.78 -22.73
N GLY A 260 -32.47 -4.86 -23.46
CA GLY A 260 -31.61 -4.88 -24.64
C GLY A 260 -31.99 -5.96 -25.65
N SER A 261 -31.38 -5.92 -26.84
CA SER A 261 -31.54 -6.99 -27.84
C SER A 261 -30.27 -7.20 -28.65
N GLY A 262 -29.91 -8.46 -28.86
CA GLY A 262 -28.75 -8.90 -29.62
C GLY A 262 -29.14 -9.57 -30.93
N ASN A 263 -28.30 -9.39 -31.94
CA ASN A 263 -28.28 -10.34 -33.06
C ASN A 263 -27.63 -11.66 -32.59
N ARG A 264 -27.63 -12.67 -33.46
CA ARG A 264 -27.01 -13.97 -33.16
C ARG A 264 -25.56 -13.84 -32.70
N ASP A 265 -25.25 -14.45 -31.56
CA ASP A 265 -23.94 -14.42 -30.89
C ASP A 265 -23.41 -12.99 -30.58
N ALA A 266 -24.28 -11.97 -30.60
CA ALA A 266 -23.88 -10.61 -30.30
C ALA A 266 -23.93 -10.35 -28.79
N VAL A 267 -22.82 -9.84 -28.24
CA VAL A 267 -22.80 -9.24 -26.90
C VAL A 267 -23.80 -8.09 -26.87
N VAL A 268 -24.61 -8.04 -25.82
CA VAL A 268 -25.58 -6.95 -25.58
C VAL A 268 -24.99 -6.03 -24.54
N GLU A 269 -24.53 -4.87 -25.00
CA GLU A 269 -23.93 -3.83 -24.18
C GLU A 269 -24.96 -2.75 -23.78
N GLY A 270 -24.74 -2.10 -22.64
CA GLY A 270 -25.61 -1.04 -22.15
C GLY A 270 -25.13 -0.41 -20.84
N THR A 271 -26.04 0.22 -20.12
CA THR A 271 -25.81 0.79 -18.78
C THR A 271 -27.00 0.49 -17.87
N LEU A 272 -26.76 0.21 -16.59
CA LEU A 272 -27.83 0.08 -15.60
C LEU A 272 -28.52 1.44 -15.37
N ASN A 273 -29.83 1.41 -15.19
CA ASN A 273 -30.63 2.55 -14.75
C ASN A 273 -31.30 2.21 -13.42
N LEU A 274 -30.71 2.67 -12.32
CA LEU A 274 -31.13 2.41 -10.95
C LEU A 274 -32.01 3.53 -10.37
N ALA A 275 -32.49 4.47 -11.19
CA ALA A 275 -33.19 5.68 -10.74
C ALA A 275 -34.50 5.46 -9.95
N ASN A 276 -35.04 4.22 -9.90
CA ASN A 276 -36.20 3.83 -9.09
C ASN A 276 -35.87 2.72 -8.07
N ILE A 277 -34.61 2.31 -7.96
CA ILE A 277 -34.14 1.20 -7.10
C ILE A 277 -33.67 1.76 -5.76
N SER A 278 -34.09 1.11 -4.68
CA SER A 278 -33.63 1.48 -3.33
C SER A 278 -32.21 0.94 -3.06
N GLU A 279 -31.38 1.72 -2.37
CA GLU A 279 -30.05 1.31 -1.91
C GLU A 279 -30.10 0.11 -0.94
N GLY A 280 -29.03 -0.67 -0.91
CA GLY A 280 -28.87 -1.82 -0.02
C GLY A 280 -28.59 -3.13 -0.76
N THR A 281 -28.87 -4.25 -0.10
CA THR A 281 -28.73 -5.59 -0.70
C THR A 281 -30.08 -6.10 -1.20
N ALA A 282 -30.11 -6.57 -2.44
CA ALA A 282 -31.31 -7.03 -3.13
C ALA A 282 -31.02 -8.26 -4.01
N ARG A 283 -32.06 -8.92 -4.52
CA ARG A 283 -31.94 -9.96 -5.54
C ARG A 283 -32.02 -9.31 -6.92
N MET A 284 -31.11 -9.67 -7.82
CA MET A 284 -31.14 -9.31 -9.24
C MET A 284 -31.47 -10.54 -10.08
N ARG A 285 -32.29 -10.37 -11.13
CA ARG A 285 -32.60 -11.40 -12.13
C ARG A 285 -32.22 -10.90 -13.52
N ILE A 286 -31.46 -11.71 -14.25
CA ILE A 286 -31.07 -11.47 -15.64
C ILE A 286 -31.74 -12.52 -16.51
N ALA A 287 -32.43 -12.09 -17.56
CA ALA A 287 -33.12 -12.99 -18.47
C ALA A 287 -32.66 -12.78 -19.92
N MET A 288 -32.33 -13.88 -20.60
CA MET A 288 -32.09 -13.95 -22.03
C MET A 288 -33.19 -14.78 -22.68
N ASN A 289 -34.01 -14.19 -23.56
CA ASN A 289 -35.02 -14.90 -24.34
C ASN A 289 -34.61 -15.00 -25.82
N GLY A 290 -34.67 -16.20 -26.41
CA GLY A 290 -34.27 -16.50 -27.80
C GLY A 290 -35.37 -16.39 -28.87
N ASP A 291 -36.65 -16.27 -28.49
CA ASP A 291 -37.78 -16.23 -29.45
C ASP A 291 -38.85 -15.15 -29.18
N GLY A 292 -38.74 -14.41 -28.08
CA GLY A 292 -39.68 -13.35 -27.68
C GLY A 292 -39.06 -12.34 -26.72
N THR A 293 -39.91 -11.54 -26.06
CA THR A 293 -39.48 -10.59 -25.02
C THR A 293 -39.06 -11.33 -23.75
N ALA A 294 -37.94 -10.93 -23.14
CA ALA A 294 -37.56 -11.42 -21.82
C ALA A 294 -38.64 -11.08 -20.77
N ASN A 295 -38.85 -11.97 -19.80
CA ASN A 295 -39.86 -11.82 -18.75
C ASN A 295 -39.37 -12.45 -17.45
N ALA A 296 -39.51 -11.76 -16.33
CA ALA A 296 -39.09 -12.23 -15.01
C ALA A 296 -39.86 -13.47 -14.53
N ASP A 297 -41.11 -13.67 -14.99
CA ASP A 297 -41.94 -14.85 -14.70
C ASP A 297 -41.57 -16.08 -15.55
N GLY A 298 -40.62 -15.96 -16.48
CA GLY A 298 -40.18 -17.05 -17.36
C GLY A 298 -40.80 -17.07 -18.76
N PHE A 299 -40.27 -17.97 -19.60
CA PHE A 299 -40.56 -18.12 -21.04
C PHE A 299 -39.96 -19.43 -21.56
N THR A 300 -40.30 -19.86 -22.77
CA THR A 300 -39.94 -21.21 -23.28
C THR A 300 -38.48 -21.38 -23.75
N TYR A 301 -37.87 -20.37 -24.39
CA TYR A 301 -36.56 -20.48 -25.06
C TYR A 301 -35.57 -19.41 -24.59
N GLY A 302 -34.37 -19.83 -24.19
CA GLY A 302 -33.37 -18.99 -23.52
C GLY A 302 -33.07 -19.47 -22.11
N GLU A 303 -32.64 -18.55 -21.23
CA GLU A 303 -32.19 -18.82 -19.86
C GLU A 303 -32.44 -17.62 -18.92
N ILE A 304 -32.56 -17.90 -17.62
CA ILE A 304 -32.64 -16.91 -16.54
C ILE A 304 -31.57 -17.21 -15.49
N GLU A 305 -30.90 -16.18 -14.99
CA GLU A 305 -29.92 -16.27 -13.90
C GLU A 305 -30.22 -15.25 -12.80
N ASP A 306 -30.20 -15.70 -11.55
CA ASP A 306 -30.39 -14.86 -10.38
C ASP A 306 -29.09 -14.63 -9.61
N TYR A 307 -28.91 -13.43 -9.08
CA TYR A 307 -27.70 -12.96 -8.42
C TYR A 307 -28.04 -12.11 -7.19
N THR A 308 -27.10 -12.01 -6.24
CA THR A 308 -27.21 -10.97 -5.20
C THR A 308 -26.61 -9.68 -5.74
N VAL A 309 -27.20 -8.54 -5.41
CA VAL A 309 -26.63 -7.22 -5.70
C VAL A 309 -26.49 -6.39 -4.44
N THR A 310 -25.42 -5.59 -4.37
CA THR A 310 -25.27 -4.48 -3.44
C THR A 310 -25.36 -3.19 -4.23
N ILE A 311 -26.42 -2.40 -4.01
CA ILE A 311 -26.65 -1.12 -4.67
C ILE A 311 -26.05 -0.01 -3.81
N GLY A 312 -25.02 0.65 -4.34
CA GLY A 312 -24.41 1.84 -3.75
C GLY A 312 -25.11 3.14 -4.19
N GLU A 313 -24.82 4.24 -3.47
CA GLU A 313 -25.37 5.58 -3.76
C GLU A 313 -25.21 5.95 -5.25
N THR A 314 -26.29 6.38 -5.89
CA THR A 314 -26.31 6.72 -7.32
C THR A 314 -25.50 8.00 -7.59
N ASN A 315 -24.34 7.89 -8.25
CA ASN A 315 -23.70 9.02 -8.93
C ASN A 315 -22.86 8.53 -10.12
N ALA A 316 -23.00 9.23 -11.25
CA ALA A 316 -22.36 8.86 -12.50
C ALA A 316 -20.82 8.99 -12.43
N ASP A 317 -20.14 8.01 -13.02
CA ASP A 317 -18.68 7.95 -13.23
C ASP A 317 -17.80 7.93 -11.96
N LEU A 318 -18.16 7.10 -10.96
CA LEU A 318 -17.27 6.70 -9.85
C LEU A 318 -16.12 5.76 -10.29
N SER A 319 -15.38 6.15 -11.33
CA SER A 319 -14.24 5.38 -11.82
C SER A 319 -13.16 5.23 -10.75
N LYS A 320 -12.58 4.03 -10.66
CA LYS A 320 -11.69 3.63 -9.57
C LYS A 320 -10.24 4.08 -9.80
N LEU A 321 -9.64 4.72 -8.80
CA LEU A 321 -8.21 4.99 -8.71
C LEU A 321 -7.45 3.73 -8.28
N LYS A 322 -6.19 3.62 -8.68
CA LYS A 322 -5.27 2.55 -8.28
C LYS A 322 -4.16 3.15 -7.42
N ASN A 323 -3.67 2.39 -6.44
CA ASN A 323 -2.66 2.88 -5.48
C ASN A 323 -1.45 3.46 -6.23
N GLY A 324 -1.16 4.75 -5.99
CA GLY A 324 -0.05 5.46 -6.59
C GLY A 324 -0.19 5.77 -8.09
N ILE A 325 -1.36 5.54 -8.72
CA ILE A 325 -1.56 5.82 -10.15
C ILE A 325 -2.44 7.04 -10.33
N ALA A 326 -1.84 8.11 -10.87
CA ALA A 326 -2.53 9.33 -11.25
C ALA A 326 -3.47 9.12 -12.44
N GLN A 327 -4.56 9.91 -12.49
CA GLN A 327 -5.47 10.03 -13.62
C GLN A 327 -5.65 11.51 -13.98
N ILE A 328 -5.51 11.86 -15.25
CA ILE A 328 -5.85 13.21 -15.72
C ILE A 328 -7.37 13.36 -15.75
N ILE A 329 -7.88 14.42 -15.13
CA ILE A 329 -9.31 14.74 -15.05
C ILE A 329 -9.56 16.20 -15.50
N SER A 330 -10.73 16.42 -16.10
CA SER A 330 -11.14 17.70 -16.68
C SER A 330 -12.67 17.83 -16.62
N GLY A 331 -13.20 19.04 -16.48
CA GLY A 331 -14.62 19.35 -16.70
C GLY A 331 -15.41 19.80 -15.46
N GLY A 332 -16.54 19.13 -15.22
CA GLY A 332 -17.48 19.43 -14.15
C GLY A 332 -17.14 18.70 -12.84
N ASP A 333 -18.15 18.42 -12.01
CA ASP A 333 -17.99 17.54 -10.86
C ASP A 333 -17.46 16.16 -11.29
N VAL A 334 -16.28 15.79 -10.79
CA VAL A 334 -15.66 14.48 -11.03
C VAL A 334 -15.64 13.71 -9.72
N TYR A 335 -16.23 12.52 -9.72
CA TYR A 335 -16.20 11.62 -8.57
C TYR A 335 -15.27 10.43 -8.84
N LYS A 336 -14.62 9.89 -7.81
CA LYS A 336 -13.76 8.69 -7.91
C LYS A 336 -13.91 7.83 -6.65
N THR A 337 -13.53 6.55 -6.78
CA THR A 337 -13.37 5.63 -5.65
C THR A 337 -11.91 5.19 -5.49
N PHE A 338 -11.50 4.93 -4.25
CA PHE A 338 -10.21 4.35 -3.93
C PHE A 338 -10.37 3.26 -2.87
N GLU A 339 -9.85 2.05 -3.13
CA GLU A 339 -9.93 0.93 -2.19
C GLU A 339 -8.64 0.80 -1.40
N VAL A 340 -8.77 0.67 -0.08
CA VAL A 340 -7.68 0.64 0.87
C VAL A 340 -7.74 -0.67 1.66
N PRO A 341 -6.67 -1.49 1.67
CA PRO A 341 -6.66 -2.78 2.37
C PRO A 341 -6.48 -2.62 3.88
N GLY A 342 -6.77 -3.67 4.65
CA GLY A 342 -6.78 -3.61 6.13
C GLY A 342 -5.41 -3.59 6.81
N ASP A 343 -4.33 -3.83 6.08
CA ASP A 343 -2.94 -3.62 6.48
C ASP A 343 -2.44 -2.20 6.18
N ALA A 344 -3.16 -1.41 5.37
CA ALA A 344 -2.87 -0.01 5.20
C ALA A 344 -3.10 0.79 6.49
N THR A 345 -2.33 1.86 6.63
CA THR A 345 -2.25 2.68 7.85
C THR A 345 -2.38 4.18 7.58
N SER A 346 -2.07 4.60 6.35
CA SER A 346 -2.26 5.94 5.82
C SER A 346 -2.95 5.90 4.46
N VAL A 347 -3.64 6.98 4.12
CA VAL A 347 -4.33 7.19 2.85
C VAL A 347 -4.16 8.65 2.45
N GLN A 348 -3.59 8.89 1.28
CA GLN A 348 -3.41 10.22 0.69
C GLN A 348 -4.20 10.31 -0.62
N ILE A 349 -4.87 11.44 -0.85
CA ILE A 349 -5.54 11.76 -2.11
C ILE A 349 -5.09 13.16 -2.52
N ALA A 350 -4.50 13.31 -3.70
CA ALA A 350 -3.97 14.57 -4.21
C ALA A 350 -4.57 14.93 -5.58
N ILE A 351 -4.89 16.20 -5.78
CA ILE A 351 -5.02 16.84 -7.09
C ILE A 351 -3.81 17.76 -7.28
N SER A 352 -3.08 17.58 -8.38
CA SER A 352 -1.93 18.42 -8.75
C SER A 352 -2.13 19.05 -10.13
N PRO A 353 -1.60 20.27 -10.38
CA PRO A 353 -1.61 20.86 -11.72
C PRO A 353 -0.69 20.11 -12.68
N THR A 354 -0.98 20.20 -13.97
CA THR A 354 -0.09 19.81 -15.09
C THR A 354 0.29 21.03 -15.94
N SER A 355 1.19 20.86 -16.91
CA SER A 355 1.59 21.93 -17.84
C SER A 355 0.43 22.53 -18.65
N SER A 356 -0.65 21.77 -18.93
CA SER A 356 -1.85 22.28 -19.61
C SER A 356 -3.00 22.66 -18.67
N SER A 357 -2.81 22.52 -17.36
CA SER A 357 -3.89 22.67 -16.40
C SER A 357 -4.46 24.08 -16.32
N GLN A 358 -5.79 24.15 -16.19
CA GLN A 358 -6.57 25.39 -16.18
C GLN A 358 -7.69 25.29 -15.14
N GLY A 359 -8.25 26.43 -14.73
CA GLY A 359 -9.38 26.51 -13.79
C GLY A 359 -8.98 26.42 -12.32
N ASP A 360 -9.91 25.94 -11.51
CA ASP A 360 -9.83 25.89 -10.04
C ASP A 360 -10.74 24.77 -9.53
N VAL A 361 -10.20 23.78 -8.81
CA VAL A 361 -10.92 22.57 -8.40
C VAL A 361 -10.62 22.22 -6.94
N ASP A 362 -11.68 22.08 -6.16
CA ASP A 362 -11.64 21.70 -4.75
C ASP A 362 -11.62 20.18 -4.61
N LEU A 363 -10.93 19.65 -3.61
CA LEU A 363 -10.99 18.24 -3.23
C LEU A 363 -11.91 18.04 -2.02
N TYR A 364 -12.76 17.03 -2.08
CA TYR A 364 -13.48 16.47 -0.94
C TYR A 364 -13.22 14.96 -0.89
N VAL A 365 -12.98 14.42 0.29
CA VAL A 365 -12.79 12.98 0.51
C VAL A 365 -13.62 12.52 1.69
N LYS A 366 -14.22 11.33 1.58
CA LYS A 366 -14.94 10.68 2.67
C LYS A 366 -14.81 9.16 2.65
N PHE A 367 -14.61 8.56 3.81
CA PHE A 367 -14.60 7.11 3.95
C PHE A 367 -16.03 6.54 4.06
N GLY A 368 -16.34 5.52 3.26
CA GLY A 368 -17.57 4.72 3.36
C GLY A 368 -18.86 5.34 2.81
N SER A 369 -18.84 6.60 2.34
CA SER A 369 -19.94 7.21 1.58
C SER A 369 -19.42 8.38 0.73
N ILE A 370 -20.20 8.85 -0.25
CA ILE A 370 -19.81 10.02 -1.06
C ILE A 370 -19.70 11.28 -0.17
N PRO A 371 -18.67 12.13 -0.34
CA PRO A 371 -18.59 13.41 0.35
C PRO A 371 -19.65 14.41 -0.16
N THR A 372 -20.14 15.27 0.72
CA THR A 372 -21.00 16.41 0.38
C THR A 372 -20.43 17.70 0.97
N GLU A 373 -20.96 18.86 0.58
CA GLU A 373 -20.51 20.16 1.11
C GLU A 373 -20.67 20.29 2.64
N GLU A 374 -21.58 19.52 3.24
CA GLU A 374 -21.85 19.52 4.69
C GLU A 374 -21.29 18.30 5.43
N SER A 375 -20.79 17.28 4.70
CA SER A 375 -20.31 16.01 5.27
C SER A 375 -19.16 15.44 4.46
N TYR A 376 -17.95 15.61 4.97
CA TYR A 376 -16.69 15.12 4.41
C TYR A 376 -15.77 14.68 5.55
N ASP A 377 -14.75 13.86 5.25
CA ASP A 377 -13.71 13.49 6.21
C ASP A 377 -12.46 14.38 6.02
N CYS A 378 -12.18 14.80 4.78
CA CYS A 378 -11.20 15.84 4.46
C CYS A 378 -11.69 16.72 3.29
N ARG A 379 -11.29 18.00 3.33
CA ARG A 379 -11.55 19.02 2.31
C ARG A 379 -10.54 20.17 2.45
N PRO A 380 -9.49 20.28 1.60
CA PRO A 380 -8.41 21.26 1.78
C PRO A 380 -8.86 22.67 1.39
N TYR A 381 -9.53 22.82 0.24
CA TYR A 381 -10.12 24.08 -0.24
C TYR A 381 -9.10 25.22 -0.36
N LYS A 382 -7.91 24.88 -0.88
CA LYS A 382 -6.85 25.82 -1.27
C LYS A 382 -7.22 26.47 -2.61
N PRO A 383 -6.71 27.68 -2.93
CA PRO A 383 -6.95 28.30 -4.23
C PRO A 383 -6.14 27.62 -5.35
N GLY A 384 -6.81 27.18 -6.42
CA GLY A 384 -6.20 26.60 -7.61
C GLY A 384 -6.14 25.07 -7.59
N ASN A 385 -5.51 24.50 -8.61
CA ASN A 385 -5.54 23.06 -8.90
C ASN A 385 -4.59 22.19 -8.03
N ASN A 386 -4.30 22.59 -6.78
CA ASN A 386 -3.35 21.90 -5.89
C ASN A 386 -3.97 21.61 -4.52
N GLU A 387 -4.56 20.42 -4.37
CA GLU A 387 -5.34 19.99 -3.22
C GLU A 387 -4.83 18.65 -2.69
N THR A 388 -4.58 18.50 -1.38
CA THR A 388 -4.21 17.19 -0.81
C THR A 388 -4.93 16.88 0.50
N CYS A 389 -5.37 15.62 0.61
CA CYS A 389 -6.03 15.05 1.77
C CYS A 389 -5.26 13.85 2.32
N ASP A 390 -4.58 14.07 3.44
CA ASP A 390 -3.99 13.00 4.27
C ASP A 390 -4.99 12.52 5.33
N LEU A 391 -5.17 11.21 5.40
CA LEU A 391 -6.10 10.53 6.29
C LEU A 391 -5.41 9.31 6.92
N SER A 392 -5.69 9.02 8.19
CA SER A 392 -5.40 7.71 8.75
C SER A 392 -6.21 6.65 7.99
N ALA A 393 -5.58 5.53 7.62
CA ALA A 393 -6.26 4.49 6.88
C ALA A 393 -7.38 3.85 7.69
N LYS A 394 -8.42 3.47 6.97
CA LYS A 394 -9.49 2.57 7.37
C LYS A 394 -9.66 1.59 6.22
N GLU A 395 -9.79 0.30 6.53
CA GLU A 395 -10.08 -0.73 5.53
C GLU A 395 -11.39 -0.42 4.79
N GLY A 396 -11.33 -0.38 3.45
CA GLY A 396 -12.49 -0.18 2.57
C GLY A 396 -12.41 1.05 1.66
N THR A 397 -13.57 1.48 1.18
CA THR A 397 -13.69 2.48 0.11
C THR A 397 -13.61 3.92 0.62
N TYR A 398 -12.72 4.70 0.03
CA TYR A 398 -12.72 6.16 0.08
C TYR A 398 -13.40 6.70 -1.18
N TYR A 399 -14.35 7.61 -0.99
CA TYR A 399 -15.02 8.34 -2.06
C TYR A 399 -14.44 9.74 -2.16
N ILE A 400 -14.20 10.15 -3.39
CA ILE A 400 -13.49 11.37 -3.74
C ILE A 400 -14.39 12.19 -4.65
N TRP A 401 -14.48 13.49 -4.41
CA TRP A 401 -15.17 14.46 -5.26
C TRP A 401 -14.20 15.61 -5.54
N ALA A 402 -13.76 15.70 -6.79
CA ALA A 402 -13.08 16.86 -7.34
C ALA A 402 -14.16 17.81 -7.89
N LYS A 403 -14.39 18.91 -7.18
CA LYS A 403 -15.48 19.85 -7.43
C LYS A 403 -14.95 21.12 -8.09
N PRO A 404 -15.46 21.55 -9.25
CA PRO A 404 -15.06 22.81 -9.86
C PRO A 404 -15.48 24.01 -8.98
N PHE A 405 -14.52 24.77 -8.46
CA PHE A 405 -14.76 26.16 -8.06
C PHE A 405 -14.91 27.05 -9.30
N SER A 406 -14.14 26.73 -10.35
CA SER A 406 -14.36 27.19 -11.73
C SER A 406 -14.12 26.05 -12.73
N GLU A 407 -14.48 26.23 -14.00
CA GLU A 407 -14.30 25.20 -15.05
C GLU A 407 -12.81 24.84 -15.17
N PHE A 408 -12.45 23.60 -14.80
CA PHE A 408 -11.07 23.13 -14.78
C PHE A 408 -10.78 22.12 -15.89
N ALA A 409 -9.51 22.02 -16.26
CA ALA A 409 -9.03 21.03 -17.22
C ALA A 409 -7.64 20.55 -16.87
N ASP A 410 -7.37 19.30 -17.24
CA ASP A 410 -6.07 18.64 -17.31
C ASP A 410 -5.31 18.66 -15.98
N VAL A 411 -5.98 18.36 -14.88
CA VAL A 411 -5.35 18.21 -13.56
C VAL A 411 -5.12 16.72 -13.25
N SER A 412 -4.09 16.42 -12.48
CA SER A 412 -3.71 15.06 -12.09
C SER A 412 -4.35 14.69 -10.75
N LEU A 413 -5.27 13.72 -10.72
CA LEU A 413 -5.84 13.16 -9.49
C LEU A 413 -5.23 11.78 -9.18
N GLN A 414 -4.58 11.65 -8.03
CA GLN A 414 -3.94 10.42 -7.54
C GLN A 414 -4.46 10.07 -6.15
N ALA A 415 -4.49 8.77 -5.83
CA ALA A 415 -4.70 8.29 -4.46
C ALA A 415 -3.71 7.18 -4.13
N SER A 416 -3.21 7.16 -2.90
CA SER A 416 -2.22 6.21 -2.41
C SER A 416 -2.48 5.77 -0.96
N TYR A 417 -1.93 4.62 -0.57
CA TYR A 417 -1.94 4.12 0.80
C TYR A 417 -0.61 3.47 1.18
N SER A 418 -0.25 3.47 2.48
CA SER A 418 0.96 2.81 3.00
C SER A 418 0.67 1.64 3.94
N ASP A 419 1.34 0.51 3.72
CA ASP A 419 1.15 -0.75 4.48
C ASP A 419 1.89 -0.77 5.84
N GLU A 420 2.51 0.34 6.23
CA GLU A 420 3.15 0.60 7.52
C GLU A 420 2.82 2.04 7.95
N PRO A 421 2.61 2.30 9.28
CA PRO A 421 2.10 3.58 9.80
C PRO A 421 2.96 4.73 9.29
N VAL A 422 2.31 5.80 8.79
CA VAL A 422 2.95 7.03 8.27
C VAL A 422 4.26 7.22 9.03
N PRO A 423 5.41 6.93 8.40
CA PRO A 423 6.68 7.22 9.03
C PRO A 423 6.63 8.72 9.34
N GLU A 424 7.11 9.17 10.52
CA GLU A 424 7.49 10.59 10.67
C GLU A 424 8.16 10.98 9.35
N ASN A 425 7.66 11.97 8.59
CA ASN A 425 7.99 12.16 7.17
C ASN A 425 9.52 12.17 6.98
N ARG A 426 10.08 11.05 6.50
CA ARG A 426 11.51 10.74 6.58
C ARG A 426 11.94 9.79 5.48
N TRP A 427 13.21 9.93 5.10
CA TRP A 427 13.89 8.94 4.28
C TRP A 427 14.14 7.67 5.11
N GLU A 428 13.44 6.59 4.76
CA GLU A 428 13.48 5.32 5.50
C GLU A 428 14.75 4.50 5.22
N GLU A 429 15.18 4.50 3.97
CA GLU A 429 16.25 3.63 3.48
C GLU A 429 17.61 4.08 4.02
N ASP A 430 18.54 3.14 4.21
CA ASP A 430 19.94 3.42 4.60
C ASP A 430 20.85 3.74 3.40
N TYR A 431 20.26 4.01 2.24
CA TYR A 431 20.95 4.37 0.99
C TYR A 431 20.13 5.35 0.13
N ALA A 432 20.81 5.96 -0.85
CA ALA A 432 20.19 6.59 -2.01
C ALA A 432 20.95 6.23 -3.31
N ASN A 433 20.24 5.81 -4.35
CA ASN A 433 20.79 5.43 -5.65
C ASN A 433 20.32 6.40 -6.73
N VAL A 434 21.26 7.19 -7.24
CA VAL A 434 20.97 8.22 -8.24
C VAL A 434 21.08 7.61 -9.65
N LEU A 435 19.92 7.48 -10.31
CA LEU A 435 19.72 6.90 -11.63
C LEU A 435 19.87 7.98 -12.71
N PHE A 436 20.97 7.96 -13.46
CA PHE A 436 21.34 9.01 -14.40
C PHE A 436 20.82 8.78 -15.82
N TYR A 437 19.98 9.69 -16.30
CA TYR A 437 19.43 9.69 -17.65
C TYR A 437 20.03 10.84 -18.46
N ARG A 438 20.96 10.50 -19.36
CA ARG A 438 21.62 11.46 -20.25
C ARG A 438 20.84 11.69 -21.53
N PHE A 439 20.53 12.95 -21.79
CA PHE A 439 19.92 13.44 -23.00
C PHE A 439 20.97 14.13 -23.91
N GLU A 440 20.80 13.97 -25.23
CA GLU A 440 21.59 14.68 -26.23
C GLU A 440 20.69 15.20 -27.36
N PHE A 441 20.93 16.43 -27.81
CA PHE A 441 20.18 17.04 -28.91
C PHE A 441 20.83 16.72 -30.27
N LYS A 442 20.05 16.88 -31.33
CA LYS A 442 20.45 16.57 -32.71
C LYS A 442 21.74 17.28 -33.14
N ASP A 443 21.90 18.52 -32.71
CA ASP A 443 23.00 19.43 -33.07
C ASP A 443 23.98 19.70 -31.92
N THR A 444 23.60 19.34 -30.69
CA THR A 444 24.34 19.68 -29.47
C THR A 444 24.51 18.43 -28.58
N PRO A 445 25.69 17.77 -28.59
CA PRO A 445 25.98 16.65 -27.70
C PRO A 445 26.20 17.14 -26.26
N PHE A 446 26.06 16.24 -25.30
CA PHE A 446 26.39 16.50 -23.91
C PHE A 446 27.91 16.60 -23.70
N ASP A 447 28.36 17.57 -22.89
CA ASP A 447 29.77 17.97 -22.81
C ASP A 447 30.56 17.24 -21.71
N LYS A 448 29.90 16.67 -20.68
CA LYS A 448 30.59 15.91 -19.62
C LYS A 448 30.83 14.46 -20.02
N THR A 449 32.01 13.97 -19.68
CA THR A 449 32.33 12.55 -19.75
C THR A 449 31.80 11.80 -18.52
N GLU A 450 31.59 10.49 -18.68
CA GLU A 450 31.25 9.59 -17.57
C GLU A 450 32.28 9.66 -16.41
N SER A 451 33.55 9.92 -16.72
CA SER A 451 34.59 10.07 -15.69
C SER A 451 34.48 11.37 -14.89
N GLU A 452 33.99 12.46 -15.50
CA GLU A 452 33.75 13.74 -14.80
C GLU A 452 32.49 13.62 -13.93
N LEU A 453 31.40 13.06 -14.46
CA LEU A 453 30.22 12.75 -13.67
C LEU A 453 30.55 11.86 -12.46
N LYS A 454 31.28 10.77 -12.67
CA LYS A 454 31.69 9.87 -11.59
C LYS A 454 32.55 10.59 -10.55
N GLN A 455 33.48 11.45 -10.97
CA GLN A 455 34.31 12.19 -10.01
C GLN A 455 33.45 13.09 -9.10
N THR A 456 32.51 13.86 -9.68
CA THR A 456 31.58 14.68 -8.90
C THR A 456 30.73 13.82 -7.95
N PHE A 457 30.27 12.64 -8.39
CA PHE A 457 29.46 11.76 -7.54
C PHE A 457 30.25 11.01 -6.46
N ASP A 458 31.54 10.76 -6.67
CA ASP A 458 32.42 10.25 -5.61
C ASP A 458 32.54 11.28 -4.46
N GLU A 459 32.57 12.58 -4.77
CA GLU A 459 32.55 13.67 -3.77
C GLU A 459 31.18 13.79 -3.05
N VAL A 460 30.07 13.65 -3.79
CA VAL A 460 28.71 13.60 -3.19
C VAL A 460 28.59 12.41 -2.23
N THR A 461 29.15 11.27 -2.62
CA THR A 461 29.17 10.05 -1.80
C THR A 461 29.98 10.25 -0.52
N GLU A 462 31.16 10.85 -0.63
CA GLU A 462 31.99 11.19 0.54
C GLU A 462 31.29 12.18 1.47
N TYR A 463 30.57 13.17 0.91
CA TYR A 463 29.77 14.12 1.68
C TYR A 463 28.68 13.44 2.51
N PHE A 464 27.80 12.65 1.89
CA PHE A 464 26.71 11.96 2.60
C PHE A 464 27.21 10.89 3.59
N ASN A 465 28.30 10.18 3.25
CA ASN A 465 28.97 9.28 4.19
C ASN A 465 29.49 10.04 5.43
N GLY A 466 30.05 11.23 5.25
CA GLY A 466 30.48 12.10 6.35
C GLY A 466 29.30 12.63 7.18
N GLU A 467 28.26 13.16 6.54
CA GLU A 467 27.11 13.74 7.25
C GLU A 467 26.28 12.68 8.02
N SER A 468 26.22 11.45 7.52
CA SER A 468 25.55 10.30 8.16
C SER A 468 26.41 9.55 9.19
N TYR A 469 27.69 9.90 9.31
CA TYR A 469 28.69 9.18 10.11
C TYR A 469 28.89 7.72 9.69
N GLY A 470 28.87 7.45 8.38
CA GLY A 470 29.03 6.13 7.78
C GLY A 470 27.79 5.23 7.91
N LYS A 471 26.60 5.84 7.97
CA LYS A 471 25.29 5.16 8.06
C LYS A 471 24.44 5.29 6.79
N PHE A 472 24.98 5.87 5.73
CA PHE A 472 24.23 6.16 4.51
C PHE A 472 25.10 6.01 3.26
N ASP A 473 24.72 5.07 2.40
CA ASP A 473 25.40 4.81 1.14
C ASP A 473 24.74 5.59 0.00
N VAL A 474 25.46 6.50 -0.63
CA VAL A 474 25.04 7.09 -1.91
C VAL A 474 25.69 6.33 -3.06
N THR A 475 24.90 5.97 -4.07
CA THR A 475 25.38 5.28 -5.27
C THR A 475 24.96 6.03 -6.53
N PHE A 476 25.75 5.86 -7.60
CA PHE A 476 25.54 6.49 -8.90
C PHE A 476 25.44 5.39 -9.97
N THR A 477 24.36 5.42 -10.75
CA THR A 477 24.11 4.46 -11.83
C THR A 477 23.78 5.20 -13.13
N LEU A 478 24.71 5.21 -14.09
CA LEU A 478 24.46 5.77 -15.42
C LEU A 478 23.61 4.82 -16.28
N HIS A 479 22.49 5.32 -16.81
CA HIS A 479 21.67 4.57 -17.76
C HIS A 479 22.47 4.24 -19.03
N PRO A 480 22.49 2.98 -19.50
CA PRO A 480 23.42 2.53 -20.55
C PRO A 480 23.11 3.08 -21.94
N THR A 481 21.93 3.68 -22.15
CA THR A 481 21.51 4.27 -23.44
C THR A 481 21.28 5.76 -23.29
N ILE A 482 21.87 6.52 -24.23
CA ILE A 482 21.66 7.96 -24.38
C ILE A 482 20.27 8.21 -24.97
N ILE A 483 19.52 9.13 -24.38
CA ILE A 483 18.22 9.55 -24.86
C ILE A 483 18.42 10.64 -25.91
N TYR A 484 18.20 10.31 -27.17
CA TYR A 484 18.46 11.22 -28.28
C TYR A 484 17.20 12.00 -28.67
N ILE A 485 17.30 13.33 -28.67
CA ILE A 485 16.25 14.24 -29.13
C ILE A 485 16.51 14.60 -30.60
N ASP A 486 15.61 14.22 -31.51
CA ASP A 486 15.76 14.46 -32.97
C ASP A 486 15.47 15.91 -33.40
N GLU A 487 15.56 16.85 -32.45
CA GLU A 487 15.38 18.29 -32.62
C GLU A 487 16.66 19.04 -32.22
N ASN A 488 16.79 20.25 -32.73
CA ASN A 488 17.90 21.13 -32.35
C ASN A 488 17.67 21.65 -30.93
N LYS A 489 18.74 21.79 -30.14
CA LYS A 489 18.66 22.36 -28.79
C LYS A 489 17.93 23.71 -28.75
N SER A 490 18.12 24.52 -29.78
CA SER A 490 17.51 25.86 -29.92
C SER A 490 15.97 25.90 -29.97
N VAL A 491 15.30 24.75 -29.95
CA VAL A 491 13.84 24.66 -29.75
C VAL A 491 13.47 24.92 -28.29
N TYR A 492 14.36 24.55 -27.35
CA TYR A 492 14.16 24.59 -25.89
C TYR A 492 14.98 25.69 -25.20
N ASP A 493 15.72 26.50 -25.96
CA ASP A 493 16.57 27.55 -25.39
C ASP A 493 15.74 28.60 -24.64
N ASN A 494 15.87 28.65 -23.31
CA ASN A 494 15.07 29.48 -22.39
C ASN A 494 13.58 29.09 -22.28
N ASP A 495 13.22 27.84 -22.62
CA ASP A 495 11.88 27.27 -22.46
C ASP A 495 11.97 25.99 -21.61
N HIS A 496 12.04 26.17 -20.29
CA HIS A 496 12.22 25.09 -19.32
C HIS A 496 10.97 24.21 -19.21
N ASP A 497 9.78 24.79 -19.19
CA ASP A 497 8.51 24.07 -19.12
C ASP A 497 8.35 23.08 -20.30
N ALA A 498 8.69 23.51 -21.53
CA ALA A 498 8.67 22.64 -22.71
C ALA A 498 9.78 21.57 -22.69
N TRP A 499 10.91 21.84 -22.03
CA TRP A 499 11.98 20.88 -21.83
C TRP A 499 11.60 19.83 -20.77
N GLU A 500 10.97 20.25 -19.67
CA GLU A 500 10.46 19.39 -18.61
C GLU A 500 9.41 18.40 -19.14
N GLU A 501 8.41 18.90 -19.87
CA GLU A 501 7.40 18.07 -20.51
C GLU A 501 8.03 17.02 -21.46
N LEU A 502 9.04 17.41 -22.23
CA LEU A 502 9.75 16.50 -23.14
C LEU A 502 10.54 15.42 -22.37
N TRP A 503 11.41 15.81 -21.44
CA TRP A 503 12.29 14.84 -20.80
C TRP A 503 11.48 13.88 -19.94
N HIS A 504 10.42 14.35 -19.28
CA HIS A 504 9.51 13.51 -18.50
C HIS A 504 8.78 12.50 -19.40
N ALA A 505 8.21 12.94 -20.54
CA ALA A 505 7.61 12.02 -21.51
C ALA A 505 8.60 10.97 -22.02
N LYS A 506 9.88 11.31 -22.20
CA LYS A 506 10.93 10.35 -22.60
C LYS A 506 11.34 9.36 -21.52
N LEU A 507 11.24 9.72 -20.24
CA LEU A 507 11.44 8.77 -19.15
C LEU A 507 10.24 7.84 -18.97
N LEU A 508 9.02 8.34 -19.13
CA LEU A 508 7.81 7.51 -19.17
C LEU A 508 7.82 6.51 -20.35
N GLU A 509 8.31 6.90 -21.53
CA GLU A 509 8.55 5.98 -22.67
C GLU A 509 9.52 4.82 -22.32
N LEU A 510 10.42 5.03 -21.36
CA LEU A 510 11.36 4.03 -20.84
C LEU A 510 10.83 3.26 -19.62
N GLY A 511 9.60 3.56 -19.17
CA GLY A 511 9.00 2.96 -17.96
C GLY A 511 9.53 3.54 -16.65
N VAL A 512 10.05 4.77 -16.67
CA VAL A 512 10.59 5.49 -15.51
C VAL A 512 9.64 6.62 -15.13
N ASP A 513 8.97 6.48 -14.00
CA ASP A 513 8.29 7.57 -13.30
C ASP A 513 9.32 8.28 -12.42
N VAL A 514 9.52 9.58 -12.63
CA VAL A 514 10.50 10.37 -11.87
C VAL A 514 10.00 10.84 -10.51
N TYR A 515 8.67 10.91 -10.33
CA TYR A 515 8.06 11.22 -9.04
C TYR A 515 7.91 9.97 -8.17
N ASN A 516 7.99 8.78 -8.78
CA ASN A 516 8.05 7.49 -8.09
C ASN A 516 9.14 6.56 -8.68
N PRO A 517 10.44 6.87 -8.50
CA PRO A 517 11.56 6.09 -9.04
C PRO A 517 11.77 4.74 -8.32
N GLY A 518 10.92 4.40 -7.35
CA GLY A 518 11.05 3.25 -6.46
C GLY A 518 11.89 3.56 -5.21
N LYS A 519 11.75 2.69 -4.19
CA LYS A 519 12.42 2.84 -2.88
C LYS A 519 13.93 3.07 -3.03
N GLY A 520 14.42 4.10 -2.35
CA GLY A 520 15.83 4.45 -2.29
C GLY A 520 16.42 5.00 -3.61
N ASN A 521 15.64 5.16 -4.68
CA ASN A 521 16.14 5.71 -5.93
C ASN A 521 15.85 7.21 -6.06
N ILE A 522 16.68 7.92 -6.82
CA ILE A 522 16.47 9.30 -7.25
C ILE A 522 16.75 9.36 -8.75
N ALA A 523 15.82 9.86 -9.57
CA ALA A 523 16.01 9.99 -11.02
C ALA A 523 16.75 11.31 -11.34
N ALA A 524 17.94 11.25 -11.94
CA ALA A 524 18.71 12.43 -12.33
C ALA A 524 18.71 12.63 -13.85
N VAL A 525 18.15 13.75 -14.29
CA VAL A 525 18.11 14.20 -15.68
C VAL A 525 19.33 15.07 -15.96
N THR A 526 20.04 14.79 -17.04
CA THR A 526 21.23 15.56 -17.44
C THR A 526 21.26 15.77 -18.95
N ALA A 527 21.48 17.02 -19.37
CA ALA A 527 21.42 17.45 -20.77
C ALA A 527 22.35 18.66 -21.02
N PRO A 528 22.61 19.03 -22.29
CA PRO A 528 23.19 20.33 -22.62
C PRO A 528 22.30 21.47 -22.12
N ALA A 529 22.80 22.28 -21.17
CA ALA A 529 22.04 23.31 -20.45
C ALA A 529 21.17 24.20 -21.36
N ILE A 530 19.85 24.07 -21.22
CA ILE A 530 18.85 24.76 -22.06
C ILE A 530 18.76 26.27 -21.78
N ASP A 531 19.00 26.68 -20.54
CA ASP A 531 19.01 28.08 -20.11
C ASP A 531 20.17 28.36 -19.12
N ASN A 532 19.99 29.32 -18.21
CA ASN A 532 20.97 29.68 -17.18
C ASN A 532 20.49 29.39 -15.75
N ARG A 533 19.48 28.53 -15.57
CA ARG A 533 19.08 28.03 -14.25
C ARG A 533 20.19 27.18 -13.63
N ASN A 534 20.15 27.08 -12.30
CA ASN A 534 20.96 26.10 -11.58
C ASN A 534 20.42 24.68 -11.82
N SER A 535 21.05 23.68 -11.21
CA SER A 535 20.38 22.40 -10.96
C SER A 535 19.14 22.62 -10.07
N LEU A 536 18.16 21.72 -10.18
CA LEU A 536 16.89 21.73 -9.45
C LEU A 536 16.61 20.34 -8.88
N GLY A 537 16.08 20.25 -7.67
CA GLY A 537 15.59 19.02 -7.06
C GLY A 537 14.09 19.09 -6.75
N GLY A 538 13.39 17.99 -6.99
CA GLY A 538 11.96 17.84 -6.72
C GLY A 538 11.63 16.41 -6.29
N PRO A 539 10.35 16.07 -6.08
CA PRO A 539 9.96 14.76 -5.58
C PRO A 539 10.55 13.61 -6.37
N GLY A 540 11.44 12.83 -5.75
CA GLY A 540 12.13 11.68 -6.35
C GLY A 540 13.16 11.99 -7.46
N HIS A 541 13.43 13.25 -7.80
CA HIS A 541 14.25 13.56 -8.98
C HIS A 541 15.10 14.83 -8.91
N LEU A 542 16.08 14.90 -9.84
CA LEU A 542 17.00 16.01 -10.04
C LEU A 542 17.03 16.40 -11.52
N GLU A 543 17.05 17.70 -11.82
CA GLU A 543 17.49 18.23 -13.10
C GLU A 543 18.86 18.89 -12.93
N LEU A 544 19.87 18.44 -13.68
CA LEU A 544 21.27 18.83 -13.45
C LEU A 544 21.81 19.74 -14.55
N ASN A 545 21.95 21.02 -14.22
CA ASN A 545 22.57 22.04 -15.05
C ASN A 545 23.98 22.42 -14.56
N GLU A 546 24.23 22.33 -13.25
CA GLU A 546 25.53 22.55 -12.60
C GLU A 546 26.05 21.27 -11.92
N TYR A 547 27.36 21.04 -12.02
CA TYR A 547 28.04 19.78 -11.66
C TYR A 547 28.99 19.96 -10.46
N ASN A 548 28.60 20.84 -9.54
CA ASN A 548 29.21 20.99 -8.22
C ASN A 548 28.61 19.96 -7.25
N SER A 549 29.47 19.24 -6.51
CA SER A 549 29.08 18.17 -5.60
C SER A 549 28.19 18.65 -4.43
N GLY A 550 28.42 19.87 -3.93
CA GLY A 550 27.59 20.46 -2.88
C GLY A 550 26.21 20.93 -3.36
N ILE A 551 26.10 21.43 -4.61
CA ILE A 551 24.79 21.69 -5.24
C ILE A 551 24.03 20.39 -5.47
N ILE A 552 24.68 19.36 -6.02
CA ILE A 552 24.02 18.07 -6.20
C ILE A 552 23.55 17.49 -4.86
N ALA A 553 24.34 17.62 -3.79
CA ALA A 553 23.91 17.21 -2.46
C ALA A 553 22.71 18.03 -1.92
N HIS A 554 22.63 19.32 -2.26
CA HIS A 554 21.49 20.20 -1.95
C HIS A 554 20.23 19.75 -2.70
N GLU A 555 20.30 19.60 -4.04
CA GLU A 555 19.18 19.11 -4.83
C GLU A 555 18.77 17.68 -4.44
N MET A 556 19.71 16.83 -4.02
CA MET A 556 19.41 15.53 -3.41
C MET A 556 18.64 15.67 -2.09
N GLY A 557 18.96 16.68 -1.27
CA GLY A 557 18.14 17.02 -0.11
C GLY A 557 16.69 17.32 -0.49
N HIS A 558 16.47 18.06 -1.59
CA HIS A 558 15.13 18.27 -2.13
C HIS A 558 14.48 16.97 -2.62
N ALA A 559 15.22 16.12 -3.33
CA ALA A 559 14.77 14.79 -3.78
C ALA A 559 14.59 13.75 -2.66
N MET A 560 14.87 14.11 -1.41
CA MET A 560 14.60 13.32 -0.20
C MET A 560 13.63 14.03 0.77
N GLY A 561 12.99 15.12 0.33
CA GLY A 561 11.89 15.79 1.04
C GLY A 561 12.30 17.00 1.91
N PHE A 562 13.47 17.61 1.73
CA PHE A 562 13.91 18.74 2.56
C PHE A 562 13.66 20.08 1.90
N HIS A 563 12.92 20.97 2.55
CA HIS A 563 12.90 22.37 2.13
C HIS A 563 14.25 23.07 2.40
N HIS A 564 14.44 24.21 1.74
CA HIS A 564 15.49 25.17 2.09
C HIS A 564 15.47 25.51 3.59
N ALA A 565 16.67 25.70 4.15
CA ALA A 565 16.89 26.03 5.55
C ALA A 565 16.72 27.54 5.75
N GLN A 566 15.66 27.92 6.43
CA GLN A 566 15.25 29.31 6.61
C GLN A 566 15.87 29.90 7.88
N GLY A 567 15.81 31.22 7.98
CA GLY A 567 16.08 31.98 9.21
C GLY A 567 14.81 32.69 9.66
N ILE A 568 14.71 33.00 10.94
CA ILE A 568 13.69 33.91 11.49
C ILE A 568 14.38 35.25 11.74
N ASP A 569 13.80 36.32 11.20
CA ASP A 569 14.11 37.70 11.57
C ASP A 569 12.94 38.22 12.42
N GLY A 570 13.17 38.39 13.73
CA GLY A 570 12.18 38.99 14.64
C GLY A 570 12.29 40.51 14.76
N GLY A 571 13.20 41.14 14.01
CA GLY A 571 13.54 42.56 14.11
C GLY A 571 14.26 42.89 15.42
N ASP A 572 13.49 43.30 16.44
CA ASP A 572 14.02 43.60 17.78
C ASP A 572 13.92 42.46 18.80
N THR A 573 13.41 41.30 18.37
CA THR A 573 13.30 40.08 19.17
C THR A 573 14.03 38.89 18.55
N VAL A 574 14.61 38.01 19.39
CA VAL A 574 15.23 36.73 18.98
C VAL A 574 14.19 35.73 18.46
N PHE A 575 13.00 35.78 19.04
CA PHE A 575 11.85 35.01 18.61
C PHE A 575 10.98 35.89 17.70
N GLY A 576 10.42 35.33 16.64
CA GLY A 576 9.49 36.07 15.79
C GLY A 576 8.16 36.38 16.49
N GLN A 577 7.37 37.26 15.88
CA GLN A 577 6.05 37.72 16.34
C GLN A 577 4.89 36.87 15.79
N GLY A 578 5.17 35.91 14.90
CA GLY A 578 4.23 35.00 14.25
C GLY A 578 3.68 35.47 12.88
N ASP A 579 4.14 36.60 12.34
CA ASP A 579 3.73 37.12 11.02
C ASP A 579 4.71 36.67 9.93
N TYR A 580 4.30 35.63 9.19
CA TYR A 580 5.08 35.01 8.11
C TYR A 580 5.58 36.01 7.07
N GLU A 581 4.77 36.96 6.61
CA GLU A 581 5.16 37.87 5.52
C GLU A 581 6.17 38.94 5.96
N THR A 582 6.38 39.11 7.28
CA THR A 582 7.35 40.06 7.84
C THR A 582 8.55 39.39 8.53
N GLU A 583 8.43 38.14 8.96
CA GLU A 583 9.47 37.39 9.69
C GLU A 583 10.11 36.26 8.87
N ARG A 584 9.44 35.81 7.80
CA ARG A 584 10.15 35.25 6.67
C ARG A 584 10.98 36.39 6.11
N GLY A 585 12.18 36.55 6.67
CA GLY A 585 13.23 37.35 6.06
C GLY A 585 13.31 36.95 4.59
N GLU A 586 13.65 37.91 3.72
CA GLU A 586 13.44 37.88 2.26
C GLU A 586 14.25 36.78 1.51
N PHE A 587 14.71 35.74 2.20
CA PHE A 587 15.71 34.77 1.81
C PHE A 587 15.28 33.35 2.18
N GLU A 588 14.94 32.56 1.17
CA GLU A 588 14.62 31.14 1.28
C GLU A 588 15.71 30.30 1.98
N TYR A 589 16.94 30.83 2.03
CA TYR A 589 18.17 30.19 2.49
C TYR A 589 18.73 30.78 3.80
N GLY A 590 17.90 31.42 4.64
CA GLY A 590 18.34 32.19 5.81
C GLY A 590 19.27 31.48 6.82
N ASN A 591 19.32 30.14 6.87
CA ASN A 591 20.38 29.44 7.59
C ASN A 591 21.71 29.48 6.80
N VAL A 592 22.51 30.51 7.02
CA VAL A 592 23.78 30.76 6.31
C VAL A 592 24.92 29.78 6.60
N PHE A 593 24.66 28.71 7.36
CA PHE A 593 25.64 27.68 7.72
C PHE A 593 25.31 26.30 7.16
N GLY A 594 24.07 26.09 6.71
CA GLY A 594 23.55 24.78 6.29
C GLY A 594 23.73 24.46 4.81
N LEU A 595 23.77 23.16 4.48
CA LEU A 595 23.67 22.68 3.09
C LEU A 595 22.41 23.24 2.40
N MET A 596 21.25 23.02 3.03
CA MET A 596 19.95 23.47 2.53
C MET A 596 19.76 24.99 2.65
N GLY A 597 20.74 25.72 3.20
CA GLY A 597 20.81 27.19 3.20
C GLY A 597 21.85 27.67 2.19
N THR A 598 22.55 28.77 2.49
CA THR A 598 23.46 29.40 1.50
C THR A 598 24.73 28.61 1.18
N GLN A 599 25.08 27.56 1.96
CA GLN A 599 26.36 26.84 1.83
C GLN A 599 26.31 25.59 0.93
N ALA A 600 25.34 25.50 0.01
CA ALA A 600 25.33 24.48 -1.04
C ALA A 600 26.67 24.42 -1.81
N TRP A 601 27.15 25.56 -2.32
CA TRP A 601 28.40 25.66 -3.10
C TRP A 601 29.68 25.19 -2.40
N THR A 602 29.68 25.18 -1.06
CA THR A 602 30.83 24.82 -0.21
C THR A 602 30.60 23.54 0.58
N SER A 603 29.54 22.78 0.28
CA SER A 603 29.16 21.55 0.98
C SER A 603 29.07 21.74 2.50
N GLY A 604 28.30 22.75 2.91
CA GLY A 604 27.97 23.02 4.32
C GLY A 604 27.31 21.83 5.02
N ALA A 605 27.39 21.76 6.34
CA ALA A 605 26.83 20.63 7.09
C ALA A 605 25.29 20.72 7.20
N MET A 606 24.58 19.60 7.14
CA MET A 606 23.14 19.58 7.41
C MET A 606 22.87 19.86 8.89
N ASN A 607 21.94 20.76 9.22
CA ASN A 607 21.54 20.96 10.62
C ASN A 607 20.91 19.69 11.21
N LEU A 608 20.84 19.63 12.55
CA LEU A 608 20.34 18.43 13.24
C LEU A 608 18.88 18.08 12.90
N ILE A 609 18.05 19.04 12.46
CA ILE A 609 16.66 18.79 12.02
C ILE A 609 16.65 17.97 10.73
N TYR A 610 17.41 18.36 9.70
CA TYR A 610 17.51 17.56 8.47
C TYR A 610 18.26 16.24 8.69
N LYS A 611 19.25 16.19 9.60
CA LYS A 611 19.88 14.90 9.98
C LYS A 611 18.88 13.94 10.64
N ASN A 612 17.90 14.46 11.38
CA ASN A 612 16.82 13.66 11.96
C ASN A 612 15.86 13.10 10.91
N ALA A 613 15.81 13.73 9.72
CA ALA A 613 14.90 13.32 8.67
C ALA A 613 15.32 12.00 7.96
N PHE A 614 16.44 11.39 8.35
CA PHE A 614 16.87 10.05 7.93
C PHE A 614 16.68 9.04 9.07
N THR A 615 15.82 8.05 8.85
CA THR A 615 15.52 7.02 9.86
C THR A 615 16.76 6.21 10.24
N ALA A 616 17.57 5.81 9.25
CA ALA A 616 18.79 5.04 9.45
C ALA A 616 19.88 5.77 10.27
N TRP A 617 19.88 7.11 10.26
CA TRP A 617 20.93 7.89 10.94
C TRP A 617 20.74 7.90 12.46
N ASP A 618 19.51 7.72 12.96
CA ASP A 618 19.12 7.68 14.37
C ASP A 618 19.80 8.76 15.24
N ILE A 619 19.81 10.01 14.74
CA ILE A 619 20.56 11.07 15.43
C ILE A 619 19.87 11.51 16.74
N LYS A 620 18.56 11.27 16.88
CA LYS A 620 17.79 11.46 18.14
C LYS A 620 18.43 10.70 19.33
N ALA A 621 19.13 9.59 19.09
CA ALA A 621 19.88 8.87 20.13
C ALA A 621 21.04 9.68 20.74
N ASN A 622 21.63 10.60 19.97
CA ASN A 622 22.74 11.48 20.40
C ASN A 622 22.31 12.95 20.54
N VAL A 623 21.02 13.25 20.37
CA VAL A 623 20.42 14.58 20.54
C VAL A 623 19.23 14.45 21.50
N PRO A 624 19.48 14.31 22.82
CA PRO A 624 18.45 14.03 23.81
C PRO A 624 17.49 15.22 24.00
N LEU A 625 16.22 14.90 24.25
CA LEU A 625 15.23 15.89 24.73
C LEU A 625 15.47 16.18 26.22
N ILE A 626 15.77 17.44 26.53
CA ILE A 626 16.05 17.90 27.89
C ILE A 626 14.77 18.38 28.57
N THR A 627 14.52 17.82 29.75
CA THR A 627 13.33 18.13 30.59
C THR A 627 13.71 18.51 32.02
N THR A 628 15.01 18.69 32.31
CA THR A 628 15.52 19.00 33.64
C THR A 628 16.67 20.00 33.59
N SER A 629 16.69 20.94 34.53
CA SER A 629 17.75 21.93 34.64
C SER A 629 19.10 21.28 34.96
N GLY A 630 20.17 21.76 34.33
CA GLY A 630 21.50 21.17 34.45
C GLY A 630 22.54 21.83 33.55
N THR A 631 23.77 21.32 33.60
CA THR A 631 24.85 21.71 32.68
C THR A 631 25.10 20.55 31.74
N TYR A 632 25.00 20.83 30.44
CA TYR A 632 25.08 19.86 29.36
C TYR A 632 26.25 20.22 28.45
N ARG A 633 26.82 19.21 27.79
CA ARG A 633 27.88 19.38 26.81
C ARG A 633 27.44 18.77 25.48
N ILE A 634 27.56 19.56 24.43
CA ILE A 634 27.36 19.11 23.05
C ILE A 634 28.67 19.23 22.27
N TYR A 635 28.86 18.30 21.36
CA TYR A 635 30.05 18.13 20.55
C TYR A 635 29.81 18.61 19.12
N ALA A 636 30.87 19.01 18.41
CA ALA A 636 30.77 19.51 17.05
C ALA A 636 30.30 18.39 16.11
N PHE A 637 29.08 18.51 15.58
CA PHE A 637 28.44 17.44 14.80
C PHE A 637 28.94 17.40 13.34
N ASP A 638 29.58 18.47 12.88
CA ASP A 638 29.94 18.75 11.48
C ASP A 638 31.33 18.21 11.09
N GLN A 639 31.79 17.15 11.77
CA GLN A 639 33.18 16.66 11.74
C GLN A 639 33.35 15.25 11.15
N GLY A 640 32.27 14.62 10.66
CA GLY A 640 32.30 13.30 10.05
C GLY A 640 32.38 12.10 11.01
N GLU A 641 32.53 12.35 12.31
CA GLU A 641 32.56 11.34 13.38
C GLU A 641 31.58 11.73 14.51
N ILE A 642 31.02 10.73 15.21
CA ILE A 642 30.12 10.96 16.36
C ILE A 642 30.94 11.10 17.65
N GLY A 643 30.77 12.22 18.35
CA GLY A 643 31.26 12.44 19.72
C GLY A 643 30.40 11.77 20.79
N GLU A 644 30.10 12.47 21.89
CA GLU A 644 29.04 12.04 22.82
C GLU A 644 27.68 12.60 22.35
N ASN A 645 27.15 13.66 22.98
CA ASN A 645 25.93 14.32 22.51
C ASN A 645 26.27 15.24 21.32
N LEU A 646 25.60 15.06 20.17
CA LEU A 646 25.76 15.91 18.99
C LEU A 646 25.00 17.25 19.11
N GLY A 647 24.04 17.32 20.03
CA GLY A 647 23.18 18.47 20.25
C GLY A 647 22.24 18.26 21.44
N LEU A 648 21.32 19.19 21.66
CA LEU A 648 20.19 19.02 22.59
C LEU A 648 18.88 19.35 21.88
N ARG A 649 17.78 18.73 22.32
CA ARG A 649 16.43 19.21 22.05
C ARG A 649 15.83 19.79 23.32
N ILE A 650 15.05 20.86 23.20
CA ILE A 650 14.26 21.42 24.31
C ILE A 650 12.88 21.80 23.76
N GLN A 651 11.81 21.39 24.46
CA GLN A 651 10.46 21.83 24.10
C GLN A 651 10.28 23.30 24.53
N SER A 652 9.69 24.11 23.65
CA SER A 652 9.11 25.42 23.98
C SER A 652 8.13 25.36 25.17
N GLY A 653 7.99 26.48 25.89
CA GLY A 653 7.12 26.55 27.07
C GLY A 653 5.62 26.41 26.78
N ASN A 654 5.17 26.70 25.55
CA ASN A 654 3.79 26.41 25.11
C ASN A 654 3.60 24.94 24.67
N GLY A 655 4.68 24.22 24.38
CA GLY A 655 4.65 22.83 23.95
C GLY A 655 4.48 22.62 22.43
N GLU A 656 4.46 23.68 21.61
CA GLU A 656 4.18 23.58 20.17
C GLU A 656 5.46 23.33 19.34
N TYR A 657 6.58 23.92 19.75
CA TYR A 657 7.84 23.93 18.99
C TYR A 657 8.98 23.20 19.69
N THR A 658 9.91 22.63 18.91
CA THR A 658 11.15 22.02 19.44
C THR A 658 12.37 22.86 19.04
N TYR A 659 13.13 23.31 20.03
CA TYR A 659 14.45 23.92 19.82
C TYR A 659 15.51 22.84 19.68
N TRP A 660 16.33 22.94 18.64
CA TRP A 660 17.45 22.06 18.33
C TRP A 660 18.76 22.85 18.46
N LEU A 661 19.52 22.56 19.50
CA LEU A 661 20.77 23.21 19.84
C LEU A 661 21.93 22.46 19.20
N GLU A 662 22.73 23.14 18.38
CA GLU A 662 23.81 22.52 17.61
C GLU A 662 25.11 23.33 17.68
N TYR A 663 26.25 22.62 17.69
CA TYR A 663 27.58 23.21 17.69
C TYR A 663 28.32 22.84 16.41
N ARG A 664 28.94 23.84 15.76
CA ARG A 664 29.63 23.72 14.46
C ARG A 664 31.05 24.25 14.60
N THR A 665 32.02 23.60 13.95
CA THR A 665 33.39 24.12 13.84
C THR A 665 34.01 24.04 12.42
N LYS A 666 33.33 23.43 11.44
CA LYS A 666 33.70 23.34 10.03
C LYS A 666 33.10 24.52 9.25
N GLY A 667 33.96 25.44 8.83
CA GLY A 667 33.58 26.67 8.15
C GLY A 667 34.42 27.88 8.61
N ASP A 668 34.64 28.83 7.71
CA ASP A 668 35.50 30.00 7.94
C ASP A 668 34.77 31.17 8.61
N TYR A 669 33.44 31.26 8.44
CA TYR A 669 32.58 32.34 8.95
C TYR A 669 31.82 31.99 10.23
N LEU A 670 32.09 30.83 10.85
CA LEU A 670 31.44 30.39 12.09
C LEU A 670 32.05 31.06 13.33
N ASN A 671 31.20 31.53 14.24
CA ASN A 671 31.63 31.93 15.58
C ASN A 671 31.78 30.69 16.49
N LYS A 672 32.99 30.15 16.52
CA LYS A 672 33.34 28.90 17.24
C LYS A 672 33.29 29.04 18.78
N GLU A 673 32.94 30.22 19.30
CA GLU A 673 32.68 30.51 20.72
C GLU A 673 31.17 30.63 21.05
N GLY A 674 30.27 30.11 20.19
CA GLY A 674 28.84 30.00 20.46
C GLY A 674 28.20 28.77 19.83
N PHE A 675 26.91 28.57 20.10
CA PHE A 675 26.08 27.51 19.50
C PHE A 675 24.88 28.12 18.78
N LEU A 676 24.32 27.39 17.81
CA LEU A 676 23.16 27.81 17.03
C LEU A 676 21.88 27.15 17.59
N LEU A 677 20.76 27.84 17.51
CA LEU A 677 19.44 27.28 17.80
C LEU A 677 18.63 27.27 16.50
N ASN A 678 18.28 26.08 16.04
CA ASN A 678 17.24 25.92 15.02
C ASN A 678 15.93 25.57 15.71
N ILE A 679 14.79 26.00 15.18
CA ILE A 679 13.47 25.64 15.67
C ILE A 679 12.70 24.82 14.62
N GLU A 680 12.04 23.78 15.10
CA GLU A 680 11.20 22.86 14.34
C GLU A 680 9.73 23.16 14.62
N GLY A 681 8.93 23.24 13.55
CA GLY A 681 7.48 23.44 13.62
C GLY A 681 7.01 24.90 13.68
N TYR A 682 7.87 25.90 13.46
CA TYR A 682 7.50 27.33 13.62
C TYR A 682 6.37 27.77 12.68
N TRP A 683 6.46 27.41 11.40
CA TRP A 683 5.36 27.50 10.43
C TRP A 683 5.05 26.12 9.84
N PRO A 684 4.11 25.35 10.42
CA PRO A 684 3.71 24.05 9.90
C PRO A 684 2.87 24.20 8.61
N ASP A 685 1.94 25.16 8.59
CA ASP A 685 1.02 25.43 7.48
C ASP A 685 1.52 26.58 6.57
N ASP A 686 2.73 26.46 6.02
CA ASP A 686 3.17 27.36 4.95
C ASP A 686 2.35 27.07 3.68
N HIS A 687 1.80 28.12 3.08
CA HIS A 687 0.61 28.13 2.20
C HIS A 687 0.75 27.47 0.82
N ASN A 688 1.73 26.57 0.63
CA ASN A 688 1.81 25.70 -0.54
C ASN A 688 2.64 24.41 -0.33
N LYS A 689 2.98 24.04 0.91
CA LYS A 689 3.74 22.81 1.15
C LYS A 689 2.86 21.59 0.83
N THR A 690 3.35 20.78 -0.12
CA THR A 690 2.87 19.42 -0.35
C THR A 690 3.45 18.50 0.71
N ASP A 691 2.76 17.41 1.03
CA ASP A 691 3.07 16.53 2.17
C ASP A 691 4.43 15.79 2.02
N TYR A 692 4.99 15.85 0.82
CA TYR A 692 6.34 15.46 0.46
C TYR A 692 7.45 16.19 1.23
N TRP A 693 7.23 17.46 1.62
CA TRP A 693 8.28 18.27 2.24
C TRP A 693 8.32 18.07 3.76
N ASN A 694 9.02 17.01 4.17
CA ASN A 694 9.19 16.49 5.53
C ASN A 694 9.21 17.52 6.67
N THR A 695 10.02 18.57 6.56
CA THR A 695 10.17 19.61 7.60
C THR A 695 10.87 20.86 7.05
N THR A 696 10.77 21.98 7.77
CA THR A 696 11.56 23.19 7.52
C THR A 696 12.28 23.59 8.79
N SER A 697 13.60 23.76 8.69
CA SER A 697 14.43 24.24 9.79
C SER A 697 14.50 25.76 9.77
N TYR A 698 14.30 26.38 10.93
CA TYR A 698 14.37 27.83 11.11
C TYR A 698 15.52 28.20 12.05
N LEU A 699 16.56 28.85 11.55
CA LEU A 699 17.64 29.40 12.39
C LEU A 699 17.15 30.66 13.10
N LEU A 700 17.28 30.69 14.44
CA LEU A 700 16.98 31.88 15.24
C LEU A 700 18.21 32.80 15.29
N ASP A 701 18.03 34.08 15.00
CA ASP A 701 19.06 35.08 15.30
C ASP A 701 19.13 35.38 16.81
N MET A 702 20.32 35.27 17.38
CA MET A 702 20.61 35.52 18.80
C MET A 702 21.02 36.97 19.07
N THR A 703 21.06 37.82 18.04
CA THR A 703 21.70 39.14 18.04
C THR A 703 20.82 40.25 17.43
N PRO A 704 19.50 40.28 17.72
CA PRO A 704 18.51 41.06 16.97
C PRO A 704 18.89 42.52 16.80
N ASN A 705 18.64 43.05 15.59
CA ASN A 705 19.18 44.30 15.06
C ASN A 705 20.72 44.30 14.82
N SER A 706 21.34 43.18 14.43
CA SER A 706 22.74 43.17 13.98
C SER A 706 22.94 43.80 12.59
N LEU A 707 21.88 43.87 11.77
CA LEU A 707 21.80 44.63 10.50
C LEU A 707 22.44 46.03 10.57
N ALA A 708 23.37 46.27 9.63
CA ALA A 708 23.71 47.62 9.20
C ALA A 708 22.70 48.09 8.13
N GLU A 709 22.20 49.32 8.21
CA GLU A 709 21.14 49.91 7.34
C GLU A 709 21.39 49.83 5.80
N ASP A 710 22.56 49.37 5.35
CA ASP A 710 23.05 49.47 3.97
C ASP A 710 23.49 48.13 3.30
N ASP A 711 23.50 46.98 4.00
CA ASP A 711 24.04 45.71 3.44
C ASP A 711 22.98 44.73 2.91
N TYR A 712 23.38 43.87 1.96
CA TYR A 712 22.49 43.40 0.88
C TYR A 712 22.48 41.86 0.68
N TRP A 713 22.48 41.09 1.78
CA TRP A 713 22.40 39.62 1.77
C TRP A 713 22.17 39.09 3.20
N ALA A 714 22.18 37.77 3.38
CA ALA A 714 21.96 37.08 4.65
C ALA A 714 23.09 37.26 5.70
N ASP A 715 23.80 38.39 5.66
CA ASP A 715 24.88 38.77 6.58
C ASP A 715 24.41 38.84 8.05
N ASP A 716 23.13 39.13 8.28
CA ASP A 716 22.50 39.23 9.61
C ASP A 716 22.65 37.92 10.42
N TRP A 717 22.27 36.79 9.82
CA TRP A 717 22.40 35.48 10.47
C TRP A 717 23.85 35.00 10.64
N THR A 718 24.87 35.75 10.21
CA THR A 718 26.27 35.38 10.44
C THR A 718 26.66 35.47 11.92
N ASP A 719 26.01 36.32 12.72
CA ASP A 719 26.27 36.46 14.16
C ASP A 719 25.29 35.73 15.09
N ALA A 720 24.29 35.03 14.53
CA ALA A 720 23.22 34.23 15.17
C ALA A 720 23.65 33.14 16.19
N HIS A 721 24.94 33.04 16.54
CA HIS A 721 25.43 32.14 17.57
C HIS A 721 25.19 32.72 18.98
N LEU A 722 24.63 31.94 19.90
CA LEU A 722 24.59 32.33 21.32
C LEU A 722 25.99 32.18 21.93
N VAL A 723 26.77 33.26 21.95
CA VAL A 723 28.17 33.27 22.38
C VAL A 723 28.36 33.13 23.91
N ILE A 724 29.56 32.70 24.33
CA ILE A 724 29.94 32.54 25.75
C ILE A 724 29.55 33.75 26.61
N GLY A 725 28.87 33.47 27.73
CA GLY A 725 28.40 34.46 28.70
C GLY A 725 27.09 35.15 28.32
N LYS A 726 26.44 34.75 27.22
CA LYS A 726 25.08 35.15 26.85
C LYS A 726 24.07 34.08 27.24
N SER A 727 22.83 34.53 27.39
CA SER A 727 21.67 33.69 27.72
C SER A 727 20.50 34.04 26.81
N TYR A 728 19.75 33.03 26.39
CA TYR A 728 18.44 33.18 25.75
C TYR A 728 17.39 32.53 26.65
N THR A 729 16.23 33.18 26.78
CA THR A 729 15.05 32.63 27.45
C THR A 729 13.97 32.46 26.41
N ASP A 730 13.36 31.27 26.39
CA ASP A 730 12.17 30.95 25.62
C ASP A 730 11.08 32.02 25.75
N GLU A 731 10.37 32.32 24.67
CA GLU A 731 9.34 33.38 24.63
C GLU A 731 8.21 33.10 25.64
N TRP A 732 7.84 31.82 25.82
CA TRP A 732 6.86 31.39 26.82
C TRP A 732 7.44 31.18 28.23
N ASN A 733 8.71 31.54 28.45
CA ASN A 733 9.45 31.37 29.70
C ASN A 733 9.42 29.90 30.20
N GLY A 734 9.46 28.91 29.32
CA GLY A 734 9.59 27.49 29.66
C GLY A 734 11.01 27.07 30.03
N PHE A 735 12.02 27.73 29.44
CA PHE A 735 13.42 27.50 29.78
C PHE A 735 14.32 28.74 29.53
N THR A 736 15.50 28.73 30.13
CA THR A 736 16.63 29.61 29.79
C THR A 736 17.86 28.76 29.48
N VAL A 737 18.57 29.09 28.39
CA VAL A 737 19.88 28.52 28.05
C VAL A 737 20.97 29.56 28.19
N THR A 738 22.16 29.16 28.64
CA THR A 738 23.33 30.04 28.81
C THR A 738 24.60 29.35 28.34
N THR A 739 25.37 30.02 27.48
CA THR A 739 26.64 29.50 26.95
C THR A 739 27.76 29.67 27.97
N MET A 740 28.33 28.58 28.46
CA MET A 740 29.26 28.59 29.60
C MET A 740 30.74 28.61 29.17
N GLY A 741 31.09 27.88 28.11
CA GLY A 741 32.48 27.76 27.64
C GLY A 741 32.65 26.66 26.60
N ILE A 742 33.84 26.62 25.97
CA ILE A 742 34.23 25.62 24.96
C ILE A 742 35.44 24.80 25.40
N GLY A 743 35.67 23.67 24.73
CA GLY A 743 36.88 22.86 24.87
C GLY A 743 37.04 21.81 23.77
N GLY A 744 38.01 20.92 23.94
CA GLY A 744 38.43 19.98 22.89
C GLY A 744 39.34 20.64 21.84
N GLU A 745 39.63 19.91 20.75
CA GLU A 745 40.39 20.44 19.61
C GLU A 745 39.42 20.92 18.52
N ILE A 746 39.31 22.24 18.34
CA ILE A 746 38.43 22.88 17.35
C ILE A 746 38.74 22.37 15.93
N GLY A 747 37.70 21.97 15.17
CA GLY A 747 37.87 21.29 13.89
C GLY A 747 38.07 19.77 14.01
N THR A 748 37.60 19.17 15.10
CA THR A 748 37.54 17.72 15.33
C THR A 748 36.25 17.36 16.07
N ALA A 749 35.82 16.10 16.02
CA ALA A 749 34.66 15.63 16.79
C ALA A 749 34.86 15.68 18.33
N GLU A 750 36.09 15.92 18.82
CA GLU A 750 36.34 16.18 20.25
C GLU A 750 36.00 17.62 20.67
N ALA A 751 35.80 18.55 19.72
CA ALA A 751 35.40 19.93 20.01
C ALA A 751 34.01 19.96 20.68
N TRP A 752 33.86 20.73 21.75
CA TRP A 752 32.60 20.83 22.48
C TRP A 752 32.31 22.22 23.02
N ILE A 753 31.03 22.47 23.28
CA ILE A 753 30.51 23.63 23.99
C ILE A 753 29.63 23.20 25.16
N GLU A 754 29.72 23.92 26.27
CA GLU A 754 29.02 23.64 27.52
C GLU A 754 27.91 24.68 27.74
N ILE A 755 26.72 24.19 28.02
CA ILE A 755 25.46 24.95 28.04
C ILE A 755 24.76 24.68 29.37
N ALA A 756 24.47 25.73 30.13
CA ALA A 756 23.58 25.64 31.28
C ALA A 756 22.13 25.80 30.79
N VAL A 757 21.26 24.86 31.17
CA VAL A 757 19.83 24.86 30.87
C VAL A 757 19.09 25.00 32.20
N GLU A 758 18.17 25.96 32.30
CA GLU A 758 17.28 26.17 33.44
C GLU A 758 15.83 26.01 32.95
N MET A 759 15.14 24.94 33.33
CA MET A 759 13.70 24.76 33.10
C MET A 759 12.91 25.50 34.20
N HIS A 760 11.75 26.09 33.84
CA HIS A 760 10.95 26.96 34.72
C HIS A 760 9.59 26.37 35.13
#